data_AF-A0A238WMM9-F1
#
_entry.id   AF-A0A238WMM9-F1
#
_cell.length_a   1.000
_cell.length_b   1.000
_cell.length_c   1.000
_cell.angle_alpha   90.00
_cell.angle_beta   90.00
_cell.angle_gamma   90.00
#
_symmetry.space_group_name_H-M   'P 1'
#
loop_
_entity.id
_entity.type
_entity.pdbx_description
1 polymer ?
#
loop_
_entity_poly.entity_id
_entity_poly.type
_entity_poly.pdbx_seq_one_letter_code
_entity_poly.pdbx_strand_id
1 'polypeptide(L)'
;MSLRRTTSAVVSVLVLAAFAGAPTGAAAHGRSGSFHRLSTFPVYLNSSIDDNAAAEISTVTEDGRTVVYTDSPGERLGFVDITDPARPVAAGTLAVGGEPTSVAHLGRLLLAGVNTSESYADPSGKLVVIDSRTRAVLRELDLGGQPDSVAVAPSGRYIAIAVENERDEDVNDGQIPQLPAGYLAVIDTRTWKVGRVDLTGLAAIAPSDPEPEYVSVNSRDEAVVSLQENNHLAVVSLRTGRVIRHFSAGTVTVTGVDTLDDDRIELTGSITAKREPDGVTWITDDLFATANEGDYEGGSRGWSIFSARTGRVVWDAGNTLEHLAVEYGQYPDKRSDAKGIEPENVTFARMGGVPYVFVNSERGNFTAVYDVTDSRNPRFKQLLPTTNAPEGVVAVPSRGLIVVSSEEDDASIGIRGTVQVYGFGAARNTQLHSVRDLPFGTLSALSAVPGRRDRLVSVTDSAYSPTRILGLSTNGVIDSQLTVTKNGEPIGYDAEGLVARKTGGYWLAVEGSSTKKPNLLVRLNAAGAVQEEIPLSADVAAAVTTNGLEGVAEVGTSVWVAVQRAIKGDPANTNRIGRYDTVTGTWSWLLYPADLAPVGWSGLSELVAVDADTFAVIERDNQRGTQASIKRIYTFDVPKSWTGTPTVTKRLVKDVLPALRADNGWVQDKLEGLAVAGNGRTYAVTDNDAIDDATGETVFLDLGRLL
;
A
#
# COMPACT_ATOMS: atom_id res chain seq x y z
N MET A 1 -68.17 -62.58 -4.79
CA MET A 1 -68.61 -61.94 -6.04
C MET A 1 -68.05 -60.52 -6.07
N SER A 2 -67.22 -60.21 -7.06
CA SER A 2 -66.58 -58.90 -7.26
C SER A 2 -67.59 -57.88 -7.81
N LEU A 3 -67.58 -56.63 -7.33
CA LEU A 3 -67.50 -55.42 -8.17
C LEU A 3 -67.41 -54.10 -7.33
N ARG A 4 -66.26 -53.45 -7.52
CA ARG A 4 -65.87 -52.01 -7.51
C ARG A 4 -66.78 -50.93 -6.89
N ARG A 5 -66.14 -50.02 -6.13
CA ARG A 5 -66.56 -48.63 -5.89
C ARG A 5 -65.40 -47.67 -6.17
N THR A 6 -65.69 -46.56 -6.83
CA THR A 6 -64.83 -45.39 -7.08
C THR A 6 -65.34 -44.20 -6.27
N THR A 7 -64.43 -43.33 -5.83
CA THR A 7 -64.70 -42.06 -5.14
C THR A 7 -63.92 -40.93 -5.82
N SER A 8 -64.59 -39.81 -6.06
CA SER A 8 -63.99 -38.51 -6.40
C SER A 8 -64.53 -37.47 -5.41
N ALA A 9 -63.63 -36.66 -4.84
CA ALA A 9 -63.91 -35.66 -3.82
C ALA A 9 -63.91 -34.24 -4.40
N VAL A 10 -64.79 -33.40 -3.86
CA VAL A 10 -65.06 -32.00 -4.22
C VAL A 10 -64.28 -31.07 -3.29
N VAL A 11 -63.72 -30.01 -3.86
CA VAL A 11 -62.94 -28.95 -3.19
C VAL A 11 -63.88 -27.91 -2.57
N SER A 12 -63.56 -27.40 -1.37
CA SER A 12 -64.21 -26.23 -0.78
C SER A 12 -63.18 -25.35 -0.09
N VAL A 13 -63.27 -24.05 -0.38
CA VAL A 13 -62.41 -22.95 0.08
C VAL A 13 -62.89 -22.47 1.45
N LEU A 14 -61.96 -22.19 2.38
CA LEU A 14 -62.25 -21.50 3.64
C LEU A 14 -61.10 -20.55 3.99
N VAL A 15 -61.50 -19.29 4.22
CA VAL A 15 -60.69 -18.14 4.65
C VAL A 15 -60.33 -18.29 6.13
N LEU A 16 -59.06 -18.06 6.50
CA LEU A 16 -58.65 -17.89 7.89
C LEU A 16 -57.78 -16.63 8.04
N ALA A 17 -58.14 -15.79 9.01
CA ALA A 17 -57.46 -14.56 9.38
C ALA A 17 -56.09 -14.82 10.03
N ALA A 18 -55.05 -14.11 9.61
CA ALA A 18 -53.70 -14.19 10.18
C ALA A 18 -53.46 -13.07 11.19
N PHE A 19 -53.19 -13.46 12.44
CA PHE A 19 -52.70 -12.57 13.50
C PHE A 19 -51.24 -12.18 13.23
N ALA A 20 -50.96 -10.88 13.30
CA ALA A 20 -49.62 -10.32 13.23
C ALA A 20 -48.82 -10.66 14.50
N GLY A 21 -47.83 -11.55 14.36
CA GLY A 21 -46.71 -11.65 15.30
C GLY A 21 -45.53 -10.84 14.76
N ALA A 22 -45.09 -9.84 15.51
CA ALA A 22 -43.86 -9.11 15.22
C ALA A 22 -42.66 -10.08 15.22
N PRO A 23 -41.79 -10.09 14.20
CA PRO A 23 -40.53 -10.80 14.31
C PRO A 23 -39.63 -10.00 15.24
N THR A 24 -39.33 -10.57 16.41
CA THR A 24 -38.24 -10.12 17.26
C THR A 24 -36.94 -10.23 16.48
N GLY A 25 -36.41 -9.09 16.04
CA GLY A 25 -35.09 -8.99 15.43
C GLY A 25 -34.01 -9.28 16.46
N ALA A 26 -33.61 -10.55 16.56
CA ALA A 26 -32.42 -10.97 17.29
C ALA A 26 -31.67 -12.00 16.43
N ALA A 27 -30.39 -11.73 16.23
CA ALA A 27 -29.36 -12.56 15.60
C ALA A 27 -29.39 -12.70 14.06
N ALA A 28 -29.21 -11.58 13.35
CA ALA A 28 -28.24 -11.58 12.25
C ALA A 28 -26.86 -11.28 12.86
N HIS A 29 -26.22 -12.28 13.47
CA HIS A 29 -24.77 -12.20 13.70
C HIS A 29 -24.16 -12.23 12.30
N GLY A 30 -23.88 -11.05 11.75
CA GLY A 30 -23.32 -10.88 10.43
C GLY A 30 -22.08 -11.75 10.30
N ARG A 31 -22.02 -12.57 9.24
CA ARG A 31 -20.77 -13.19 8.82
C ARG A 31 -19.73 -12.06 8.73
N SER A 32 -18.63 -12.16 9.48
CA SER A 32 -17.51 -11.23 9.32
C SER A 32 -16.95 -11.44 7.92
N GLY A 33 -17.30 -10.55 6.99
CA GLY A 33 -16.67 -10.52 5.68
C GLY A 33 -15.30 -9.86 5.78
N SER A 34 -14.44 -10.18 4.84
CA SER A 34 -13.14 -9.55 4.62
C SER A 34 -13.13 -8.95 3.22
N PHE A 35 -12.14 -8.11 2.94
CA PHE A 35 -11.85 -7.63 1.58
C PHE A 35 -10.65 -8.37 1.03
N HIS A 36 -10.63 -8.60 -0.28
CA HIS A 36 -9.49 -9.22 -0.97
C HIS A 36 -9.32 -8.58 -2.34
N ARG A 37 -8.07 -8.39 -2.76
CA ARG A 37 -7.75 -7.80 -4.06
C ARG A 37 -8.27 -8.74 -5.18
N LEU A 38 -8.99 -8.15 -6.11
CA LEU A 38 -9.53 -8.82 -7.30
C LEU A 38 -8.68 -8.49 -8.53
N SER A 39 -8.16 -7.26 -8.59
CA SER A 39 -7.30 -6.81 -9.68
C SER A 39 -6.49 -5.57 -9.29
N THR A 40 -5.36 -5.41 -9.96
CA THR A 40 -4.57 -4.16 -10.04
C THR A 40 -4.49 -3.78 -11.51
N PHE A 41 -5.06 -2.63 -11.89
CA PHE A 41 -5.08 -2.14 -13.26
C PHE A 41 -4.09 -0.97 -13.40
N PRO A 42 -2.97 -1.13 -14.11
CA PRO A 42 -2.08 0.00 -14.39
C PRO A 42 -2.73 0.97 -15.37
N VAL A 43 -2.76 2.25 -15.01
CA VAL A 43 -3.61 3.24 -15.69
C VAL A 43 -3.05 3.73 -17.03
N TYR A 44 -1.74 3.56 -17.26
CA TYR A 44 -1.11 3.76 -18.57
C TYR A 44 -1.77 2.91 -19.68
N LEU A 45 -2.48 1.83 -19.35
CA LEU A 45 -3.22 1.02 -20.33
C LEU A 45 -4.38 1.79 -20.99
N ASN A 46 -4.85 2.89 -20.40
CA ASN A 46 -5.80 3.79 -21.04
C ASN A 46 -5.15 4.76 -22.04
N SER A 47 -3.82 4.85 -22.05
CA SER A 47 -3.03 5.75 -22.89
C SER A 47 -1.85 4.99 -23.55
N SER A 48 -0.63 5.12 -23.02
CA SER A 48 0.59 4.47 -23.50
C SER A 48 1.53 4.15 -22.33
N ILE A 49 2.37 3.13 -22.45
CA ILE A 49 3.38 2.76 -21.44
C ILE A 49 4.48 3.83 -21.24
N ASP A 50 4.63 4.72 -22.22
CA ASP A 50 5.58 5.83 -22.19
C ASP A 50 4.95 7.13 -21.64
N ASP A 51 3.63 7.17 -21.45
CA ASP A 51 2.96 8.32 -20.84
C ASP A 51 3.20 8.29 -19.32
N ASN A 52 3.42 9.46 -18.72
CA ASN A 52 3.16 9.65 -17.30
C ASN A 52 1.63 9.64 -17.13
N ALA A 53 1.12 8.65 -16.39
CA ALA A 53 -0.31 8.46 -16.19
C ALA A 53 -0.58 8.18 -14.71
N ALA A 54 -1.21 9.13 -14.05
CA ALA A 54 -1.58 9.04 -12.64
C ALA A 54 -3.04 8.60 -12.48
N ALA A 55 -3.36 8.13 -11.28
CA ALA A 55 -4.74 7.89 -10.86
C ALA A 55 -4.95 8.38 -9.44
N GLU A 56 -5.63 9.50 -9.33
CA GLU A 56 -5.91 10.18 -8.06
C GLU A 56 -7.39 9.97 -7.69
N ILE A 57 -8.12 11.04 -7.38
CA ILE A 57 -9.52 11.02 -7.00
C ILE A 57 -10.36 10.31 -8.07
N SER A 58 -11.17 9.36 -7.61
CA SER A 58 -12.01 8.55 -8.49
C SER A 58 -13.47 8.53 -8.07
N THR A 59 -14.31 8.11 -9.01
CA THR A 59 -15.71 7.74 -8.79
C THR A 59 -16.02 6.47 -9.58
N VAL A 60 -17.18 5.87 -9.33
CA VAL A 60 -17.73 4.81 -10.17
C VAL A 60 -19.04 5.29 -10.79
N THR A 61 -19.31 4.92 -12.03
CA THR A 61 -20.60 5.19 -12.69
C THR A 61 -21.76 4.61 -11.90
N GLU A 62 -22.96 5.19 -12.07
CA GLU A 62 -24.18 4.79 -11.33
C GLU A 62 -24.49 3.28 -11.41
N ASP A 63 -24.16 2.63 -12.53
CA ASP A 63 -24.36 1.19 -12.70
C ASP A 63 -23.29 0.31 -12.02
N GLY A 64 -22.29 0.94 -11.41
CA GLY A 64 -21.19 0.29 -10.70
C GLY A 64 -20.16 -0.36 -11.62
N ARG A 65 -20.13 -0.07 -12.92
CA ARG A 65 -19.34 -0.82 -13.93
C ARG A 65 -18.15 -0.09 -14.50
N THR A 66 -18.03 1.22 -14.33
CA THR A 66 -16.86 1.96 -14.84
C THR A 66 -16.28 2.82 -13.74
N VAL A 67 -15.01 2.59 -13.41
CA VAL A 67 -14.23 3.53 -12.60
C VAL A 67 -13.83 4.68 -13.51
N VAL A 68 -14.00 5.90 -13.01
CA VAL A 68 -13.51 7.13 -13.64
C VAL A 68 -12.58 7.79 -12.64
N TYR A 69 -11.37 8.11 -13.05
CA TYR A 69 -10.34 8.70 -12.21
C TYR A 69 -9.75 9.93 -12.87
N THR A 70 -9.24 10.84 -12.08
CA THR A 70 -8.43 11.98 -12.54
C THR A 70 -7.01 11.53 -12.85
N ASP A 71 -6.48 12.04 -13.97
CA ASP A 71 -5.09 11.88 -14.42
C ASP A 71 -4.57 13.29 -14.69
N SER A 72 -4.05 13.91 -13.64
CA SER A 72 -3.61 15.30 -13.59
C SER A 72 -2.45 15.57 -14.55
N PRO A 73 -1.37 14.75 -14.59
CA PRO A 73 -0.28 14.92 -15.57
C PRO A 73 -0.75 14.86 -17.03
N GLY A 74 -1.84 14.12 -17.29
CA GLY A 74 -2.44 13.96 -18.61
C GLY A 74 -3.56 14.96 -18.96
N GLU A 75 -3.94 15.88 -18.06
CA GLU A 75 -5.08 16.81 -18.19
C GLU A 75 -6.39 16.11 -18.65
N ARG A 76 -6.64 14.91 -18.11
CA ARG A 76 -7.68 14.01 -18.62
C ARG A 76 -8.34 13.17 -17.53
N LEU A 77 -9.55 12.70 -17.82
CA LEU A 77 -10.15 11.60 -17.08
C LEU A 77 -9.78 10.28 -17.72
N GLY A 78 -9.43 9.29 -16.92
CA GLY A 78 -9.30 7.90 -17.35
C GLY A 78 -10.52 7.06 -17.00
N PHE A 79 -10.76 6.00 -17.79
CA PHE A 79 -11.93 5.13 -17.65
C PHE A 79 -11.51 3.66 -17.60
N VAL A 80 -11.96 2.93 -16.58
CA VAL A 80 -11.71 1.48 -16.44
C VAL A 80 -13.04 0.74 -16.38
N ASP A 81 -13.30 -0.16 -17.33
CA ASP A 81 -14.45 -1.06 -17.27
C ASP A 81 -14.17 -2.17 -16.24
N ILE A 82 -14.93 -2.15 -15.14
CA ILE A 82 -14.92 -3.13 -14.06
C ILE A 82 -16.19 -4.00 -14.07
N THR A 83 -16.87 -4.14 -15.22
CA THR A 83 -18.02 -5.06 -15.37
C THR A 83 -17.67 -6.44 -14.83
N ASP A 84 -16.49 -6.96 -15.16
CA ASP A 84 -15.82 -8.02 -14.40
C ASP A 84 -14.73 -7.39 -13.51
N PRO A 85 -14.95 -7.28 -12.18
CA PRO A 85 -14.02 -6.60 -11.28
C PRO A 85 -12.73 -7.39 -11.03
N ALA A 86 -12.66 -8.66 -11.45
CA ALA A 86 -11.42 -9.44 -11.43
C ALA A 86 -10.62 -9.30 -12.72
N ARG A 87 -11.20 -8.65 -13.75
CA ARG A 87 -10.60 -8.49 -15.09
C ARG A 87 -10.95 -7.12 -15.66
N PRO A 88 -10.47 -6.04 -15.03
CA PRO A 88 -10.67 -4.69 -15.54
C PRO A 88 -10.13 -4.54 -16.96
N VAL A 89 -10.79 -3.71 -17.77
CA VAL A 89 -10.40 -3.42 -19.15
C VAL A 89 -10.28 -1.92 -19.35
N ALA A 90 -9.23 -1.52 -20.07
CA ALA A 90 -9.05 -0.14 -20.50
C ALA A 90 -10.27 0.34 -21.28
N ALA A 91 -10.84 1.47 -20.87
CA ALA A 91 -11.91 2.12 -21.60
C ALA A 91 -11.46 3.45 -22.21
N GLY A 92 -10.17 3.79 -22.15
CA GLY A 92 -9.59 5.00 -22.75
C GLY A 92 -9.72 6.24 -21.86
N THR A 93 -9.45 7.41 -22.43
CA THR A 93 -9.40 8.68 -21.72
C THR A 93 -10.34 9.74 -22.32
N LEU A 94 -10.48 10.86 -21.62
CA LEU A 94 -11.17 12.06 -22.08
C LEU A 94 -10.44 13.31 -21.57
N ALA A 95 -9.87 14.10 -22.47
CA ALA A 95 -9.30 15.40 -22.11
C ALA A 95 -10.42 16.34 -21.60
N VAL A 96 -10.11 17.11 -20.56
CA VAL A 96 -11.05 18.06 -19.94
C VAL A 96 -10.62 19.53 -20.07
N GLY A 97 -9.42 19.76 -20.63
CA GLY A 97 -8.89 21.07 -20.99
C GLY A 97 -8.46 21.86 -19.75
N GLY A 98 -7.44 21.34 -19.07
CA GLY A 98 -6.97 21.71 -17.74
C GLY A 98 -6.74 20.46 -16.88
N GLU A 99 -6.15 20.65 -15.72
CA GLU A 99 -5.81 19.62 -14.75
C GLU A 99 -7.05 19.21 -13.94
N PRO A 100 -7.55 17.96 -14.06
CA PRO A 100 -8.66 17.51 -13.24
C PRO A 100 -8.20 17.12 -11.82
N THR A 101 -8.71 17.80 -10.80
CA THR A 101 -8.36 17.51 -9.38
C THR A 101 -9.31 16.50 -8.75
N SER A 102 -10.60 16.53 -9.11
CA SER A 102 -11.57 15.56 -8.63
C SER A 102 -12.68 15.22 -9.61
N VAL A 103 -13.31 14.06 -9.37
CA VAL A 103 -14.44 13.60 -10.17
C VAL A 103 -15.53 12.94 -9.32
N ALA A 104 -16.79 13.31 -9.56
CA ALA A 104 -17.96 12.70 -8.97
C ALA A 104 -18.98 12.28 -10.04
N HIS A 105 -20.01 11.53 -9.64
CA HIS A 105 -21.12 11.17 -10.52
C HIS A 105 -22.49 11.63 -9.99
N LEU A 106 -23.37 12.01 -10.90
CA LEU A 106 -24.78 12.30 -10.65
C LEU A 106 -25.63 11.62 -11.71
N GLY A 107 -26.13 10.43 -11.39
CA GLY A 107 -26.82 9.57 -12.36
C GLY A 107 -25.93 9.27 -13.57
N ARG A 108 -26.35 9.76 -14.75
CA ARG A 108 -25.59 9.65 -16.01
C ARG A 108 -24.51 10.72 -16.22
N LEU A 109 -24.38 11.65 -15.30
CA LEU A 109 -23.40 12.73 -15.42
C LEU A 109 -22.14 12.38 -14.65
N LEU A 110 -20.99 12.65 -15.25
CA LEU A 110 -19.72 12.81 -14.55
C LEU A 110 -19.49 14.31 -14.36
N LEU A 111 -18.91 14.66 -13.22
CA LEU A 111 -18.70 16.02 -12.76
C LEU A 111 -17.23 16.13 -12.39
N ALA A 112 -16.40 16.72 -13.26
CA ALA A 112 -14.98 16.89 -13.01
C ALA A 112 -14.69 18.34 -12.59
N GLY A 113 -14.06 18.51 -11.43
CA GLY A 113 -13.39 19.75 -11.06
C GLY A 113 -12.10 19.84 -11.87
N VAL A 114 -11.86 20.97 -12.50
CA VAL A 114 -10.70 21.19 -13.37
C VAL A 114 -10.06 22.52 -13.03
N ASN A 115 -8.80 22.48 -12.58
CA ASN A 115 -7.91 23.62 -12.47
C ASN A 115 -7.49 24.07 -13.89
N THR A 116 -7.60 25.36 -14.15
CA THR A 116 -7.20 25.98 -15.43
C THR A 116 -6.27 27.17 -15.23
N SER A 117 -5.71 27.31 -14.04
CA SER A 117 -4.91 28.46 -13.61
C SER A 117 -3.62 28.58 -14.41
N GLU A 118 -3.23 29.81 -14.73
CA GLU A 118 -1.88 30.09 -15.24
C GLU A 118 -0.86 30.25 -14.10
N SER A 119 -1.34 30.55 -12.88
CA SER A 119 -0.54 30.69 -11.67
C SER A 119 -1.44 30.68 -10.42
N TYR A 120 -0.88 30.32 -9.27
CA TYR A 120 -1.55 30.39 -7.96
C TYR A 120 -2.11 31.79 -7.60
N ALA A 121 -1.45 32.87 -8.06
CA ALA A 121 -1.88 34.24 -7.80
C ALA A 121 -3.07 34.73 -8.67
N ASP A 122 -3.44 33.98 -9.71
CA ASP A 122 -4.59 34.27 -10.58
C ASP A 122 -5.39 32.97 -10.84
N PRO A 123 -6.04 32.42 -9.79
CA PRO A 123 -6.61 31.10 -9.85
C PRO A 123 -7.88 31.08 -10.70
N SER A 124 -8.00 30.04 -11.51
CA SER A 124 -9.14 29.81 -12.37
C SER A 124 -9.45 28.32 -12.48
N GLY A 125 -10.70 28.01 -12.73
CA GLY A 125 -11.13 26.64 -12.83
C GLY A 125 -12.60 26.51 -13.14
N LYS A 126 -12.99 25.29 -13.47
CA LYS A 126 -14.32 24.99 -14.00
C LYS A 126 -14.82 23.63 -13.53
N LEU A 127 -16.14 23.48 -13.51
CA LEU A 127 -16.78 22.18 -13.47
C LEU A 127 -17.13 21.73 -14.89
N VAL A 128 -16.59 20.60 -15.32
CA VAL A 128 -16.91 19.96 -16.60
C VAL A 128 -17.98 18.89 -16.36
N VAL A 129 -19.13 19.02 -17.03
CA VAL A 129 -20.27 18.11 -16.93
C VAL A 129 -20.32 17.22 -18.16
N ILE A 130 -20.24 15.92 -17.97
CA ILE A 130 -19.97 14.95 -19.05
C ILE A 130 -21.04 13.86 -19.03
N ASP A 131 -21.61 13.51 -20.19
CA ASP A 131 -22.45 12.30 -20.29
C ASP A 131 -21.56 11.06 -20.17
N SER A 132 -21.76 10.24 -19.14
CA SER A 132 -20.90 9.08 -18.85
C SER A 132 -20.89 8.02 -19.95
N ARG A 133 -21.94 7.96 -20.78
CA ARG A 133 -22.09 6.95 -21.83
C ARG A 133 -21.49 7.41 -23.16
N THR A 134 -21.80 8.64 -23.59
CA THR A 134 -21.28 9.18 -24.86
C THR A 134 -19.97 9.91 -24.71
N ARG A 135 -19.56 10.22 -23.47
CA ARG A 135 -18.38 11.04 -23.13
C ARG A 135 -18.44 12.45 -23.72
N ALA A 136 -19.65 12.93 -24.00
CA ALA A 136 -19.84 14.27 -24.53
C ALA A 136 -19.79 15.26 -23.37
N VAL A 137 -18.95 16.28 -23.48
CA VAL A 137 -19.03 17.45 -22.62
C VAL A 137 -20.36 18.14 -22.91
N LEU A 138 -21.24 18.16 -21.92
CA LEU A 138 -22.57 18.75 -22.02
C LEU A 138 -22.58 20.23 -21.61
N ARG A 139 -21.68 20.58 -20.69
CA ARG A 139 -21.58 21.91 -20.09
C ARG A 139 -20.22 22.08 -19.42
N GLU A 140 -19.74 23.30 -19.44
CA GLU A 140 -18.67 23.78 -18.57
C GLU A 140 -19.24 24.94 -17.75
N LEU A 141 -18.94 24.94 -16.44
CA LEU A 141 -19.33 26.01 -15.52
C LEU A 141 -18.07 26.62 -14.95
N ASP A 142 -17.85 27.90 -15.24
CA ASP A 142 -16.81 28.68 -14.59
C ASP A 142 -17.05 28.73 -13.08
N LEU A 143 -16.06 28.29 -12.31
CA LEU A 143 -16.07 28.35 -10.86
C LEU A 143 -15.45 29.66 -10.39
N GLY A 144 -14.44 30.16 -11.11
CA GLY A 144 -13.67 31.37 -10.82
C GLY A 144 -12.68 31.19 -9.68
N GLY A 145 -12.03 30.02 -9.63
CA GLY A 145 -10.99 29.60 -8.69
C GLY A 145 -10.60 28.13 -8.94
N GLN A 146 -9.55 27.65 -8.29
CA GLN A 146 -9.05 26.27 -8.39
C GLN A 146 -9.97 25.33 -7.61
N PRO A 147 -10.72 24.42 -8.26
CA PRO A 147 -11.45 23.39 -7.55
C PRO A 147 -10.49 22.32 -7.06
N ASP A 148 -10.72 21.81 -5.86
CA ASP A 148 -10.03 20.63 -5.37
C ASP A 148 -11.00 19.44 -5.29
N SER A 149 -11.96 19.45 -4.36
CA SER A 149 -12.92 18.35 -4.20
C SER A 149 -14.35 18.62 -4.74
N VAL A 150 -14.98 17.63 -5.38
CA VAL A 150 -16.38 17.65 -5.86
C VAL A 150 -17.23 16.57 -5.18
N ALA A 151 -18.35 16.96 -4.58
CA ALA A 151 -19.33 16.04 -3.99
C ALA A 151 -20.76 16.29 -4.46
N VAL A 152 -21.53 15.20 -4.57
CA VAL A 152 -22.95 15.22 -4.95
C VAL A 152 -23.81 14.87 -3.74
N ALA A 153 -24.80 15.71 -3.46
CA ALA A 153 -25.76 15.43 -2.40
C ALA A 153 -26.54 14.14 -2.70
N PRO A 154 -26.78 13.25 -1.73
CA PRO A 154 -27.58 12.04 -1.93
C PRO A 154 -28.99 12.28 -2.49
N SER A 155 -29.54 13.49 -2.31
CA SER A 155 -30.81 13.91 -2.93
C SER A 155 -30.75 14.13 -4.45
N GLY A 156 -29.54 14.20 -5.02
CA GLY A 156 -29.27 14.57 -6.42
C GLY A 156 -29.55 16.05 -6.74
N ARG A 157 -29.92 16.87 -5.75
CA ARG A 157 -30.33 18.27 -5.96
C ARG A 157 -29.17 19.25 -5.95
N TYR A 158 -28.11 18.94 -5.21
CA TYR A 158 -26.99 19.85 -5.00
C TYR A 158 -25.67 19.18 -5.36
N ILE A 159 -24.77 19.96 -5.96
CA ILE A 159 -23.36 19.65 -6.13
C ILE A 159 -22.60 20.67 -5.28
N ALA A 160 -21.67 20.20 -4.46
CA ALA A 160 -20.79 21.01 -3.63
C ALA A 160 -19.36 20.84 -4.15
N ILE A 161 -18.64 21.94 -4.28
CA ILE A 161 -17.27 21.94 -4.82
C ILE A 161 -16.43 22.80 -3.89
N ALA A 162 -15.41 22.22 -3.30
CA ALA A 162 -14.38 22.94 -2.59
C ALA A 162 -13.51 23.65 -3.64
N VAL A 163 -13.46 24.97 -3.56
CA VAL A 163 -12.60 25.80 -4.41
C VAL A 163 -11.52 26.33 -3.51
N GLU A 164 -10.42 25.59 -3.45
CA GLU A 164 -9.32 25.77 -2.51
C GLU A 164 -8.64 27.12 -2.74
N ASN A 165 -8.31 27.39 -4.01
CA ASN A 165 -7.30 28.39 -4.39
C ASN A 165 -5.99 28.13 -3.67
N GLU A 166 -5.42 26.96 -3.96
CA GLU A 166 -4.22 26.41 -3.35
C GLU A 166 -3.06 27.43 -3.28
N ARG A 167 -2.30 27.32 -2.21
CA ARG A 167 -1.11 28.14 -1.97
C ARG A 167 0.04 27.72 -2.90
N ASP A 168 0.92 28.66 -3.20
CA ASP A 168 2.21 28.32 -3.83
C ASP A 168 3.20 27.86 -2.73
N GLU A 169 3.49 26.57 -2.70
CA GLU A 169 4.40 25.97 -1.70
C GLU A 169 5.85 26.45 -1.84
N ASP A 170 6.27 26.81 -3.05
CA ASP A 170 7.62 27.32 -3.32
C ASP A 170 7.79 28.76 -2.79
N VAL A 171 6.68 29.46 -2.54
CA VAL A 171 6.69 30.84 -2.03
C VAL A 171 6.61 30.84 -0.51
N ASN A 172 7.70 31.28 0.12
CA ASN A 172 7.79 31.46 1.58
C ASN A 172 7.44 30.16 2.34
N ASP A 173 7.91 29.03 1.83
CA ASP A 173 7.69 27.69 2.38
C ASP A 173 6.19 27.40 2.60
N GLY A 174 5.36 27.74 1.61
CA GLY A 174 3.91 27.52 1.65
C GLY A 174 3.16 28.26 2.76
N GLN A 175 3.72 29.33 3.35
CA GLN A 175 3.04 30.01 4.45
C GLN A 175 1.76 30.73 3.99
N ILE A 176 0.67 30.48 4.71
CA ILE A 176 -0.63 31.14 4.52
C ILE A 176 -0.78 32.38 5.43
N PRO A 177 -1.50 33.44 4.99
CA PRO A 177 -2.37 33.49 3.81
C PRO A 177 -1.66 33.82 2.49
N GLN A 178 -2.11 33.20 1.41
CA GLN A 178 -1.83 33.50 0.00
C GLN A 178 -3.14 33.80 -0.76
N LEU A 179 -3.47 35.09 -0.93
CA LEU A 179 -4.70 35.49 -1.62
C LEU A 179 -4.62 35.23 -3.14
N PRO A 180 -5.76 34.92 -3.81
CA PRO A 180 -7.13 35.13 -3.34
C PRO A 180 -7.79 33.94 -2.63
N ALA A 181 -8.53 34.24 -1.55
CA ALA A 181 -9.21 33.25 -0.72
C ALA A 181 -10.14 32.29 -1.47
N GLY A 182 -10.06 31.01 -1.11
CA GLY A 182 -11.00 29.96 -1.50
C GLY A 182 -12.40 30.08 -0.90
N TYR A 183 -13.32 29.24 -1.37
CA TYR A 183 -14.72 29.21 -0.97
C TYR A 183 -15.41 27.89 -1.33
N LEU A 184 -16.62 27.64 -0.80
CA LEU A 184 -17.44 26.53 -1.26
C LEU A 184 -18.39 26.98 -2.39
N ALA A 185 -18.26 26.37 -3.57
CA ALA A 185 -19.23 26.52 -4.65
C ALA A 185 -20.39 25.52 -4.49
N VAL A 186 -21.62 26.00 -4.67
CA VAL A 186 -22.84 25.20 -4.54
C VAL A 186 -23.72 25.36 -5.79
N ILE A 187 -24.06 24.25 -6.43
CA ILE A 187 -24.86 24.23 -7.65
C ILE A 187 -26.18 23.50 -7.38
N ASP A 188 -27.32 24.17 -7.60
CA ASP A 188 -28.64 23.51 -7.64
C ASP A 188 -28.88 22.93 -9.03
N THR A 189 -28.96 21.59 -9.13
CA THR A 189 -29.02 20.83 -10.39
C THR A 189 -30.27 21.11 -11.22
N ARG A 190 -31.28 21.80 -10.67
CA ARG A 190 -32.46 22.26 -11.41
C ARG A 190 -32.20 23.53 -12.19
N THR A 191 -31.22 24.32 -11.75
CA THR A 191 -30.91 25.65 -12.33
C THR A 191 -29.51 25.72 -12.95
N TRP A 192 -28.59 24.86 -12.52
CA TRP A 192 -27.18 24.88 -12.92
C TRP A 192 -26.48 26.22 -12.70
N LYS A 193 -26.96 27.00 -11.72
CA LYS A 193 -26.31 28.24 -11.29
C LYS A 193 -25.31 27.93 -10.18
N VAL A 194 -24.12 28.50 -10.30
CA VAL A 194 -23.09 28.46 -9.27
C VAL A 194 -23.39 29.54 -8.23
N GLY A 195 -23.62 29.14 -6.99
CA GLY A 195 -23.60 30.01 -5.81
C GLY A 195 -22.30 29.85 -5.06
N ARG A 196 -21.86 30.89 -4.35
CA ARG A 196 -20.66 30.86 -3.50
C ARG A 196 -21.04 30.99 -2.03
N VAL A 197 -20.43 30.19 -1.19
CA VAL A 197 -20.50 30.30 0.28
C VAL A 197 -19.13 30.74 0.76
N ASP A 198 -19.09 31.93 1.34
CA ASP A 198 -17.89 32.52 1.95
C ASP A 198 -17.49 31.73 3.21
N LEU A 199 -16.22 31.32 3.27
CA LEU A 199 -15.61 30.58 4.38
C LEU A 199 -14.57 31.42 5.13
N THR A 200 -14.37 32.68 4.74
CA THR A 200 -13.45 33.58 5.45
C THR A 200 -13.98 33.93 6.86
N GLY A 201 -13.06 34.21 7.76
CA GLY A 201 -13.31 34.55 9.16
C GLY A 201 -13.77 33.38 10.03
N LEU A 202 -13.87 32.16 9.48
CA LEU A 202 -14.30 30.97 10.23
C LEU A 202 -13.18 30.40 11.11
N ALA A 203 -11.97 30.32 10.57
CA ALA A 203 -10.80 29.74 11.23
C ALA A 203 -9.98 30.82 11.96
N ALA A 204 -9.21 30.39 12.96
CA ALA A 204 -8.28 31.28 13.67
C ALA A 204 -6.93 31.43 12.95
N ILE A 205 -6.49 30.36 12.27
CA ILE A 205 -5.30 30.32 11.42
C ILE A 205 -5.71 30.85 10.05
N ALA A 206 -4.94 31.80 9.53
CA ALA A 206 -5.21 32.50 8.27
C ALA A 206 -6.71 32.80 8.03
N PRO A 207 -7.38 33.61 8.88
CA PRO A 207 -8.82 33.84 8.77
C PRO A 207 -9.24 34.47 7.44
N SER A 208 -8.33 35.10 6.70
CA SER A 208 -8.61 35.66 5.38
C SER A 208 -8.51 34.65 4.24
N ASP A 209 -8.07 33.42 4.52
CA ASP A 209 -7.66 32.46 3.50
C ASP A 209 -7.95 31.03 3.95
N PRO A 210 -9.17 30.52 3.67
CA PRO A 210 -9.70 29.32 4.28
C PRO A 210 -9.41 28.02 3.52
N GLU A 211 -8.65 28.05 2.42
CA GLU A 211 -8.19 26.89 1.61
C GLU A 211 -9.05 25.62 1.78
N PRO A 212 -10.31 25.62 1.26
CA PRO A 212 -11.17 24.46 1.37
C PRO A 212 -10.70 23.33 0.46
N GLU A 213 -10.36 22.22 1.10
CA GLU A 213 -9.80 21.02 0.48
C GLU A 213 -10.90 20.04 0.09
N TYR A 214 -11.38 19.25 1.06
CA TYR A 214 -12.28 18.14 0.79
C TYR A 214 -13.74 18.44 1.17
N VAL A 215 -14.70 17.84 0.44
CA VAL A 215 -16.13 17.99 0.73
C VAL A 215 -16.90 16.68 0.73
N SER A 216 -17.80 16.50 1.70
CA SER A 216 -18.74 15.36 1.74
C SER A 216 -20.14 15.81 2.14
N VAL A 217 -21.19 15.19 1.59
CA VAL A 217 -22.58 15.63 1.77
C VAL A 217 -23.47 14.54 2.37
N ASN A 218 -24.20 14.87 3.45
CA ASN A 218 -25.09 13.93 4.14
C ASN A 218 -26.51 13.88 3.54
N SER A 219 -27.40 13.07 4.13
CA SER A 219 -28.76 12.89 3.62
C SER A 219 -29.68 14.11 3.81
N ARG A 220 -29.24 15.13 4.57
CA ARG A 220 -29.97 16.38 4.83
C ARG A 220 -29.59 17.50 3.86
N ASP A 221 -28.77 17.22 2.85
CA ASP A 221 -28.13 18.21 1.98
C ASP A 221 -27.22 19.19 2.77
N GLU A 222 -26.51 18.67 3.78
CA GLU A 222 -25.50 19.41 4.53
C GLU A 222 -24.12 18.90 4.11
N ALA A 223 -23.26 19.82 3.67
CA ALA A 223 -21.86 19.55 3.38
C ALA A 223 -21.02 19.68 4.64
N VAL A 224 -20.09 18.77 4.87
CA VAL A 224 -18.90 19.01 5.69
C VAL A 224 -17.75 19.34 4.75
N VAL A 225 -16.96 20.35 5.11
CA VAL A 225 -15.83 20.87 4.34
C VAL A 225 -14.61 20.92 5.26
N SER A 226 -13.49 20.33 4.84
CA SER A 226 -12.17 20.56 5.46
C SER A 226 -11.59 21.89 4.98
N LEU A 227 -10.93 22.58 5.91
CA LEU A 227 -10.05 23.73 5.65
C LEU A 227 -8.71 23.29 6.22
N GLN A 228 -7.93 22.55 5.42
CA GLN A 228 -6.91 21.64 5.90
C GLN A 228 -5.80 22.40 6.64
N GLU A 229 -5.17 23.34 5.95
CA GLU A 229 -4.03 24.16 6.40
C GLU A 229 -4.47 25.06 7.57
N ASN A 230 -5.75 25.46 7.58
CA ASN A 230 -6.35 26.20 8.67
C ASN A 230 -6.69 25.33 9.90
N ASN A 231 -6.56 24.00 9.79
CA ASN A 231 -6.94 23.00 10.79
C ASN A 231 -8.37 23.21 11.30
N HIS A 232 -9.32 23.36 10.37
CA HIS A 232 -10.69 23.78 10.68
C HIS A 232 -11.72 23.04 9.83
N LEU A 233 -12.94 22.92 10.35
CA LEU A 233 -14.04 22.20 9.71
C LEU A 233 -15.29 23.10 9.66
N ALA A 234 -16.01 23.06 8.54
CA ALA A 234 -17.27 23.77 8.35
C ALA A 234 -18.40 22.82 7.94
N VAL A 235 -19.60 23.05 8.50
CA VAL A 235 -20.84 22.38 8.11
C VAL A 235 -21.75 23.41 7.44
N VAL A 236 -22.10 23.18 6.17
CA VAL A 236 -22.82 24.12 5.32
C VAL A 236 -24.15 23.53 4.86
N SER A 237 -25.24 24.28 5.01
CA SER A 237 -26.52 23.92 4.37
C SER A 237 -26.46 24.26 2.89
N LEU A 238 -26.46 23.25 2.02
CA LEU A 238 -26.50 23.46 0.56
C LEU A 238 -27.84 24.07 0.11
N ARG A 239 -28.91 23.84 0.89
CA ARG A 239 -30.23 24.42 0.63
C ARG A 239 -30.26 25.93 0.73
N THR A 240 -29.60 26.48 1.75
CA THR A 240 -29.62 27.92 2.02
C THR A 240 -28.33 28.63 1.63
N GLY A 241 -27.26 27.90 1.33
CA GLY A 241 -25.92 28.46 1.09
C GLY A 241 -25.35 29.14 2.34
N ARG A 242 -25.56 28.54 3.53
CA ARG A 242 -25.14 29.13 4.81
C ARG A 242 -24.35 28.14 5.64
N VAL A 243 -23.26 28.61 6.24
CA VAL A 243 -22.56 27.89 7.30
C VAL A 243 -23.52 27.71 8.48
N ILE A 244 -23.80 26.45 8.83
CA ILE A 244 -24.60 26.06 10.00
C ILE A 244 -23.72 26.06 11.25
N ARG A 245 -22.49 25.56 11.11
CA ARG A 245 -21.51 25.43 12.18
C ARG A 245 -20.11 25.39 11.59
N HIS A 246 -19.13 25.82 12.38
CA HIS A 246 -17.72 25.62 12.09
C HIS A 246 -16.99 25.44 13.42
N PHE A 247 -15.87 24.73 13.41
CA PHE A 247 -15.05 24.48 14.60
C PHE A 247 -13.64 24.06 14.18
N SER A 248 -12.66 24.33 15.05
CA SER A 248 -11.30 23.82 14.85
C SER A 248 -11.29 22.30 14.92
N ALA A 249 -10.50 21.65 14.07
CA ALA A 249 -10.22 20.22 14.18
C ALA A 249 -9.33 19.90 15.40
N GLY A 250 -8.72 20.92 16.00
CA GLY A 250 -7.97 20.82 17.26
C GLY A 250 -6.60 20.17 17.07
N THR A 251 -5.94 19.90 18.19
CA THR A 251 -4.66 19.18 18.23
C THR A 251 -4.84 17.85 18.96
N VAL A 252 -3.87 16.97 18.82
CA VAL A 252 -3.77 15.73 19.57
C VAL A 252 -2.31 15.47 19.93
N THR A 253 -2.11 14.95 21.14
CA THR A 253 -0.82 14.42 21.56
C THR A 253 -0.85 12.91 21.34
N VAL A 254 0.05 12.43 20.49
CA VAL A 254 0.24 11.01 20.23
C VAL A 254 1.55 10.57 20.88
N THR A 255 1.54 9.43 21.57
CA THR A 255 2.68 8.89 22.31
C THR A 255 2.94 7.46 21.86
N GLY A 256 4.18 6.99 21.99
CA GLY A 256 4.56 5.66 21.52
C GLY A 256 4.64 5.61 20.01
N VAL A 257 5.17 6.66 19.41
CA VAL A 257 5.36 6.78 17.96
C VAL A 257 6.82 7.03 17.69
N ASP A 258 7.28 6.69 16.51
CA ASP A 258 8.64 7.00 16.10
C ASP A 258 8.73 8.43 15.55
N THR A 259 9.79 9.17 15.85
CA THR A 259 9.86 10.62 15.57
C THR A 259 11.14 11.06 14.89
N LEU A 260 11.97 10.11 14.46
CA LEU A 260 13.27 10.38 13.88
C LEU A 260 13.38 9.60 12.57
N ASP A 261 13.89 10.25 11.53
CA ASP A 261 14.46 9.58 10.36
C ASP A 261 15.90 9.18 10.72
N ASP A 262 16.07 7.98 11.29
CA ASP A 262 17.38 7.47 11.73
C ASP A 262 17.64 5.98 11.42
N ASP A 263 16.90 5.44 10.45
CA ASP A 263 16.90 4.03 10.04
C ASP A 263 16.48 3.08 11.18
N ARG A 264 15.70 3.59 12.15
CA ARG A 264 15.19 2.84 13.32
C ARG A 264 13.78 3.26 13.71
N ILE A 265 12.89 2.29 13.58
CA ILE A 265 11.55 2.44 14.12
C ILE A 265 11.57 2.25 15.65
N GLU A 266 11.57 3.34 16.42
CA GLU A 266 11.50 3.33 17.88
C GLU A 266 10.21 4.00 18.39
N LEU A 267 9.20 3.18 18.73
CA LEU A 267 7.88 3.61 19.23
C LEU A 267 7.91 4.13 20.68
N THR A 268 8.75 5.13 20.95
CA THR A 268 8.99 5.71 22.28
C THR A 268 8.78 7.21 22.32
N GLY A 269 8.71 7.86 21.16
CA GLY A 269 8.52 9.29 21.01
C GLY A 269 7.11 9.76 21.30
N SER A 270 6.94 11.08 21.23
CA SER A 270 5.64 11.72 21.32
C SER A 270 5.62 13.00 20.50
N ILE A 271 4.52 13.20 19.78
CA ILE A 271 4.23 14.41 19.02
C ILE A 271 2.98 15.08 19.55
N THR A 272 2.89 16.39 19.41
CA THR A 272 1.63 17.12 19.52
C THR A 272 1.43 17.89 18.23
N ALA A 273 0.50 17.42 17.43
CA ALA A 273 0.25 17.94 16.10
C ALA A 273 -1.19 18.43 15.98
N LYS A 274 -1.41 19.31 15.00
CA LYS A 274 -2.76 19.60 14.49
C LYS A 274 -3.27 18.37 13.75
N ARG A 275 -4.58 18.33 13.51
CA ARG A 275 -5.15 17.25 12.69
C ARG A 275 -4.98 17.53 11.22
N GLU A 276 -5.15 18.79 10.80
CA GLU A 276 -5.05 19.26 9.41
C GLU A 276 -5.74 18.25 8.48
N PRO A 277 -7.07 18.16 8.61
CA PRO A 277 -7.82 17.10 7.97
C PRO A 277 -7.93 17.37 6.47
N ASP A 278 -7.35 16.50 5.66
CA ASP A 278 -7.66 16.38 4.23
C ASP A 278 -9.03 15.69 4.06
N GLY A 279 -9.04 14.39 3.74
CA GLY A 279 -10.25 13.68 3.36
C GLY A 279 -11.32 13.70 4.45
N VAL A 280 -12.57 13.93 4.07
CA VAL A 280 -13.74 13.91 4.98
C VAL A 280 -14.89 13.06 4.47
N THR A 281 -15.58 12.34 5.35
CA THR A 281 -16.76 11.53 4.96
C THR A 281 -17.81 11.39 6.05
N TRP A 282 -19.09 11.51 5.70
CA TRP A 282 -20.19 11.28 6.64
C TRP A 282 -20.39 9.79 6.96
N ILE A 283 -20.47 9.45 8.25
CA ILE A 283 -20.84 8.12 8.76
C ILE A 283 -22.35 8.05 9.01
N THR A 284 -22.90 9.13 9.58
CA THR A 284 -24.33 9.37 9.78
C THR A 284 -24.60 10.86 9.53
N ASP A 285 -25.84 11.32 9.57
CA ASP A 285 -26.12 12.76 9.45
C ASP A 285 -25.53 13.63 10.59
N ASP A 286 -24.98 13.02 11.64
CA ASP A 286 -24.50 13.73 12.83
C ASP A 286 -23.04 13.40 13.20
N LEU A 287 -22.42 12.45 12.48
CA LEU A 287 -21.07 11.96 12.69
C LEU A 287 -20.36 11.84 11.35
N PHE A 288 -19.12 12.33 11.26
CA PHE A 288 -18.28 12.21 10.09
C PHE A 288 -16.85 11.84 10.52
N ALA A 289 -16.10 11.20 9.63
CA ALA A 289 -14.68 10.91 9.80
C ALA A 289 -13.82 11.90 9.02
N THR A 290 -12.60 12.12 9.50
CA THR A 290 -11.53 12.85 8.82
C THR A 290 -10.28 11.98 8.78
N ALA A 291 -9.56 11.97 7.68
CA ALA A 291 -8.16 11.62 7.67
C ALA A 291 -7.37 12.80 8.25
N ASN A 292 -6.28 12.56 8.99
CA ASN A 292 -5.54 13.64 9.67
C ASN A 292 -4.11 13.71 9.09
N GLU A 293 -4.03 14.08 7.82
CA GLU A 293 -2.85 13.97 6.97
C GLU A 293 -1.71 14.90 7.41
N GLY A 294 -1.98 16.21 7.49
CA GLY A 294 -0.99 17.16 8.03
C GLY A 294 -0.15 17.94 7.06
N ASP A 295 -0.69 18.33 5.90
CA ASP A 295 0.13 18.87 4.82
C ASP A 295 1.00 20.09 5.19
N TYR A 296 0.48 21.05 5.97
CA TYR A 296 1.18 22.32 6.23
C TYR A 296 2.09 22.32 7.46
N GLU A 297 1.57 22.06 8.67
CA GLU A 297 2.36 22.06 9.91
C GLU A 297 2.51 20.65 10.53
N GLY A 298 2.28 19.61 9.74
CA GLY A 298 2.47 18.22 10.14
C GLY A 298 1.23 17.59 10.76
N GLY A 299 1.08 16.28 10.50
CA GLY A 299 -0.13 15.53 10.79
C GLY A 299 -0.13 14.85 12.14
N SER A 300 -1.33 14.45 12.55
CA SER A 300 -1.51 13.63 13.76
C SER A 300 -1.44 12.13 13.51
N ARG A 301 -1.09 11.71 12.28
CA ARG A 301 -0.74 10.33 11.90
C ARG A 301 -1.87 9.31 12.10
N GLY A 302 -3.10 9.79 12.12
CA GLY A 302 -4.27 8.98 12.37
C GLY A 302 -5.51 9.52 11.69
N TRP A 303 -6.68 9.13 12.19
CA TRP A 303 -7.97 9.59 11.69
C TRP A 303 -8.91 9.79 12.87
N SER A 304 -9.94 10.61 12.68
CA SER A 304 -10.85 11.03 13.75
C SER A 304 -12.30 10.86 13.36
N ILE A 305 -13.19 10.73 14.35
CA ILE A 305 -14.64 10.86 14.18
C ILE A 305 -15.11 12.09 14.95
N PHE A 306 -15.83 12.99 14.29
CA PHE A 306 -16.39 14.20 14.90
C PHE A 306 -17.90 14.15 14.97
N SER A 307 -18.47 14.87 15.94
CA SER A 307 -19.89 15.20 15.93
C SER A 307 -20.15 16.55 15.27
N ALA A 308 -20.89 16.55 14.16
CA ALA A 308 -21.31 17.78 13.47
C ALA A 308 -22.22 18.67 14.34
N ARG A 309 -22.91 18.09 15.33
CA ARG A 309 -23.78 18.86 16.23
C ARG A 309 -23.00 19.69 17.25
N THR A 310 -21.92 19.15 17.78
CA THR A 310 -21.17 19.76 18.89
C THR A 310 -19.79 20.26 18.51
N GLY A 311 -19.26 19.87 17.35
CA GLY A 311 -17.88 20.14 16.95
C GLY A 311 -16.83 19.45 17.81
N ARG A 312 -17.20 18.34 18.47
CA ARG A 312 -16.31 17.60 19.36
C ARG A 312 -15.85 16.31 18.70
N VAL A 313 -14.60 15.93 18.94
CA VAL A 313 -14.08 14.59 18.68
C VAL A 313 -14.88 13.57 19.50
N VAL A 314 -15.38 12.55 18.82
CA VAL A 314 -16.11 11.41 19.38
C VAL A 314 -15.18 10.24 19.61
N TRP A 315 -14.22 10.05 18.69
CA TRP A 315 -13.17 9.05 18.76
C TRP A 315 -11.98 9.52 17.91
N ASP A 316 -10.78 9.10 18.30
CA ASP A 316 -9.52 9.42 17.62
C ASP A 316 -8.64 8.16 17.62
N ALA A 317 -7.93 7.90 16.53
CA ALA A 317 -7.08 6.71 16.40
C ALA A 317 -5.86 6.75 17.32
N GLY A 318 -5.41 7.92 17.75
CA GLY A 318 -4.12 8.07 18.43
C GLY A 318 -3.00 7.40 17.61
N ASN A 319 -2.17 6.60 18.27
CA ASN A 319 -1.07 5.87 17.63
C ASN A 319 -1.49 4.55 16.94
N THR A 320 -2.77 4.16 16.99
CA THR A 320 -3.16 2.80 16.60
C THR A 320 -2.96 2.52 15.12
N LEU A 321 -3.10 3.52 14.25
CA LEU A 321 -2.89 3.33 12.81
C LEU A 321 -1.42 3.16 12.46
N GLU A 322 -0.52 3.95 13.07
CA GLU A 322 0.93 3.76 12.92
C GLU A 322 1.41 2.43 13.47
N HIS A 323 0.93 2.01 14.64
CA HIS A 323 1.27 0.69 15.18
C HIS A 323 0.83 -0.44 14.25
N LEU A 324 -0.32 -0.30 13.57
CA LEU A 324 -0.73 -1.26 12.55
C LEU A 324 0.22 -1.22 11.35
N ALA A 325 0.65 -0.05 10.88
CA ALA A 325 1.65 0.05 9.82
C ALA A 325 2.94 -0.70 10.22
N VAL A 326 3.43 -0.50 11.45
CA VAL A 326 4.60 -1.22 11.99
C VAL A 326 4.37 -2.72 12.11
N GLU A 327 3.20 -3.14 12.60
CA GLU A 327 2.82 -4.55 12.78
C GLU A 327 2.77 -5.30 11.44
N TYR A 328 2.49 -4.62 10.33
CA TYR A 328 2.41 -5.23 9.00
C TYR A 328 3.62 -4.93 8.10
N GLY A 329 4.63 -4.24 8.63
CA GLY A 329 5.85 -3.88 7.90
C GLY A 329 5.63 -2.84 6.80
N GLN A 330 4.66 -1.96 7.01
CA GLN A 330 4.21 -0.91 6.10
C GLN A 330 4.44 0.49 6.69
N TYR A 331 5.47 0.66 7.51
CA TYR A 331 5.80 1.94 8.16
C TYR A 331 7.00 2.62 7.47
N PRO A 332 6.86 3.88 7.01
CA PRO A 332 7.91 4.63 6.30
C PRO A 332 8.80 5.39 7.30
N ASP A 333 9.88 4.75 7.76
CA ASP A 333 10.82 5.35 8.74
C ASP A 333 11.36 6.73 8.30
N LYS A 334 11.63 6.90 7.00
CA LYS A 334 12.08 8.17 6.39
C LYS A 334 11.10 9.33 6.53
N ARG A 335 9.88 9.07 7.01
CA ARG A 335 8.83 10.09 7.23
C ARG A 335 8.54 10.30 8.71
N SER A 336 9.27 9.63 9.61
CA SER A 336 9.05 9.69 11.06
C SER A 336 9.28 11.06 11.67
N ASP A 337 10.25 11.85 11.20
CA ASP A 337 10.46 13.23 11.64
C ASP A 337 9.50 14.24 10.97
N ALA A 338 8.75 13.77 9.98
CA ALA A 338 7.73 14.50 9.23
C ALA A 338 6.30 14.00 9.57
N LYS A 339 5.49 13.69 8.55
CA LYS A 339 4.05 13.37 8.66
C LYS A 339 3.77 11.86 8.93
N GLY A 340 4.80 11.02 9.00
CA GLY A 340 4.69 9.59 9.29
C GLY A 340 3.99 8.83 8.17
N ILE A 341 2.88 8.14 8.51
CA ILE A 341 2.13 7.31 7.56
C ILE A 341 1.17 8.08 6.63
N GLU A 342 0.97 9.39 6.86
CA GLU A 342 0.17 10.29 6.00
C GLU A 342 -1.22 9.73 5.64
N PRO A 343 -2.19 9.74 6.58
CA PRO A 343 -3.55 9.34 6.27
C PRO A 343 -4.23 10.41 5.41
N GLU A 344 -4.23 10.17 4.10
CA GLU A 344 -4.72 11.06 3.05
C GLU A 344 -6.25 11.12 3.01
N ASN A 345 -6.85 10.01 2.59
CA ASN A 345 -8.28 9.98 2.31
C ASN A 345 -9.07 9.06 3.23
N VAL A 346 -10.38 9.32 3.36
CA VAL A 346 -11.31 8.49 4.15
C VAL A 346 -12.66 8.35 3.44
N THR A 347 -13.16 7.12 3.37
CA THR A 347 -14.52 6.86 2.85
C THR A 347 -15.34 5.97 3.78
N PHE A 348 -16.65 6.04 3.62
CA PHE A 348 -17.62 5.30 4.42
C PHE A 348 -18.56 4.49 3.54
N ALA A 349 -18.82 3.24 3.94
CA ALA A 349 -19.84 2.42 3.29
C ALA A 349 -20.42 1.34 4.20
N ARG A 350 -21.66 0.94 3.91
CA ARG A 350 -22.26 -0.28 4.49
C ARG A 350 -22.00 -1.48 3.59
N MET A 351 -21.15 -2.40 4.04
CA MET A 351 -20.83 -3.64 3.32
C MET A 351 -21.44 -4.83 4.05
N GLY A 352 -22.30 -5.60 3.37
CA GLY A 352 -23.06 -6.68 4.01
C GLY A 352 -23.91 -6.23 5.21
N GLY A 353 -24.34 -4.96 5.23
CA GLY A 353 -25.10 -4.34 6.33
C GLY A 353 -24.27 -3.77 7.47
N VAL A 354 -22.97 -4.08 7.54
CA VAL A 354 -22.05 -3.54 8.55
C VAL A 354 -21.48 -2.21 8.05
N PRO A 355 -21.49 -1.14 8.86
CA PRO A 355 -20.88 0.13 8.52
C PRO A 355 -19.35 0.05 8.66
N TYR A 356 -18.62 0.39 7.60
CA TYR A 356 -17.16 0.43 7.56
C TYR A 356 -16.66 1.81 7.22
N VAL A 357 -15.53 2.18 7.81
CA VAL A 357 -14.66 3.28 7.38
C VAL A 357 -13.40 2.68 6.77
N PHE A 358 -12.95 3.28 5.67
CA PHE A 358 -11.72 2.94 4.96
C PHE A 358 -10.83 4.17 4.97
N VAL A 359 -9.57 4.01 5.38
CA VAL A 359 -8.61 5.11 5.54
C VAL A 359 -7.40 4.79 4.68
N ASN A 360 -7.10 5.62 3.68
CA ASN A 360 -5.88 5.50 2.91
C ASN A 360 -4.70 6.04 3.71
N SER A 361 -3.54 5.44 3.54
CA SER A 361 -2.26 5.89 4.06
C SER A 361 -1.33 5.99 2.86
N GLU A 362 -1.04 7.23 2.45
CA GLU A 362 -0.29 7.56 1.25
C GLU A 362 1.11 6.93 1.34
N ARG A 363 1.88 7.31 2.37
CA ARG A 363 3.24 6.81 2.56
C ARG A 363 3.32 5.38 3.09
N GLY A 364 2.27 4.88 3.73
CA GLY A 364 2.19 3.48 4.16
C GLY A 364 1.84 2.51 3.03
N ASN A 365 1.36 3.01 1.89
CA ASN A 365 0.89 2.18 0.78
C ASN A 365 -0.16 1.15 1.21
N PHE A 366 -1.17 1.59 1.96
CA PHE A 366 -2.31 0.74 2.32
C PHE A 366 -3.63 1.51 2.51
N THR A 367 -4.74 0.76 2.47
CA THR A 367 -6.04 1.19 3.01
C THR A 367 -6.39 0.40 4.26
N ALA A 368 -6.60 1.05 5.39
CA ALA A 368 -7.04 0.42 6.63
C ALA A 368 -8.56 0.30 6.71
N VAL A 369 -9.07 -0.85 7.16
CA VAL A 369 -10.51 -1.14 7.24
C VAL A 369 -10.98 -1.22 8.69
N TYR A 370 -12.00 -0.42 9.05
CA TYR A 370 -12.58 -0.38 10.39
C TYR A 370 -14.08 -0.65 10.36
N ASP A 371 -14.56 -1.59 11.18
CA ASP A 371 -16.00 -1.72 11.51
C ASP A 371 -16.37 -0.62 12.50
N VAL A 372 -17.29 0.26 12.11
CA VAL A 372 -17.74 1.42 12.90
C VAL A 372 -19.18 1.25 13.39
N THR A 373 -19.64 0.00 13.61
CA THR A 373 -20.97 -0.29 14.20
C THR A 373 -21.15 0.44 15.53
N ASP A 374 -20.08 0.53 16.31
CA ASP A 374 -19.97 1.46 17.43
C ASP A 374 -18.95 2.55 17.07
N SER A 375 -19.43 3.72 16.62
CA SER A 375 -18.56 4.84 16.21
C SER A 375 -17.77 5.48 17.36
N ARG A 376 -17.98 5.05 18.62
CA ARG A 376 -17.13 5.43 19.76
C ARG A 376 -16.01 4.44 20.03
N ASN A 377 -16.05 3.29 19.37
CA ASN A 377 -15.05 2.24 19.47
C ASN A 377 -14.91 1.49 18.12
N PRO A 378 -14.46 2.17 17.05
CA PRO A 378 -14.10 1.52 15.79
C PRO A 378 -13.23 0.29 16.00
N ARG A 379 -13.48 -0.77 15.24
CA ARG A 379 -12.74 -2.02 15.33
C ARG A 379 -11.97 -2.26 14.05
N PHE A 380 -10.65 -2.23 14.13
CA PHE A 380 -9.77 -2.63 13.03
C PHE A 380 -10.12 -4.04 12.53
N LYS A 381 -10.09 -4.22 11.21
CA LYS A 381 -10.40 -5.48 10.53
C LYS A 381 -9.21 -6.05 9.78
N GLN A 382 -8.55 -5.23 8.98
CA GLN A 382 -7.42 -5.61 8.13
C GLN A 382 -6.84 -4.36 7.43
N LEU A 383 -5.59 -4.47 6.97
CA LEU A 383 -5.02 -3.59 5.95
C LEU A 383 -5.25 -4.19 4.56
N LEU A 384 -5.48 -3.32 3.58
CA LEU A 384 -5.45 -3.63 2.16
C LEU A 384 -4.16 -3.01 1.63
N PRO A 385 -3.10 -3.78 1.38
CA PRO A 385 -1.88 -3.21 0.81
C PRO A 385 -2.19 -2.66 -0.57
N THR A 386 -1.62 -1.53 -0.94
CA THR A 386 -1.83 -0.87 -2.24
C THR A 386 -0.51 -0.80 -3.01
N THR A 387 -0.56 -0.29 -4.24
CA THR A 387 0.63 0.31 -4.85
C THR A 387 0.95 1.67 -4.20
N ASN A 388 2.03 2.29 -4.67
CA ASN A 388 2.58 3.54 -4.19
C ASN A 388 1.54 4.68 -4.19
N ALA A 389 1.48 5.46 -3.09
CA ALA A 389 0.66 6.66 -2.91
C ALA A 389 -0.85 6.48 -3.22
N PRO A 390 -1.62 5.73 -2.40
CA PRO A 390 -3.06 5.63 -2.55
C PRO A 390 -3.82 6.92 -2.18
N GLU A 391 -4.27 7.63 -3.20
CA GLU A 391 -5.07 8.87 -3.09
C GLU A 391 -6.58 8.60 -2.91
N GLY A 392 -7.24 8.22 -4.01
CA GLY A 392 -8.70 8.04 -4.02
C GLY A 392 -9.15 6.71 -3.40
N VAL A 393 -10.23 6.74 -2.62
CA VAL A 393 -10.93 5.52 -2.15
C VAL A 393 -12.44 5.62 -2.30
N VAL A 394 -13.02 4.70 -3.09
CA VAL A 394 -14.45 4.69 -3.43
C VAL A 394 -15.08 3.35 -3.11
N ALA A 395 -16.21 3.39 -2.42
CA ALA A 395 -17.03 2.20 -2.19
C ALA A 395 -18.10 2.01 -3.27
N VAL A 396 -18.32 0.76 -3.66
CA VAL A 396 -19.43 0.33 -4.53
C VAL A 396 -20.26 -0.73 -3.79
N PRO A 397 -21.09 -0.33 -2.80
CA PRO A 397 -21.79 -1.29 -1.94
C PRO A 397 -22.73 -2.23 -2.68
N SER A 398 -23.36 -1.76 -3.77
CA SER A 398 -24.24 -2.56 -4.63
C SER A 398 -23.55 -3.77 -5.24
N ARG A 399 -22.23 -3.73 -5.37
CA ARG A 399 -21.39 -4.81 -5.90
C ARG A 399 -20.45 -5.42 -4.86
N GLY A 400 -20.47 -4.90 -3.63
CA GLY A 400 -19.55 -5.30 -2.57
C GLY A 400 -18.10 -5.02 -2.93
N LEU A 401 -17.80 -3.90 -3.59
CA LEU A 401 -16.44 -3.53 -3.99
C LEU A 401 -15.92 -2.30 -3.23
N ILE A 402 -14.60 -2.22 -3.11
CA ILE A 402 -13.84 -1.00 -2.81
C ILE A 402 -12.86 -0.80 -3.96
N VAL A 403 -12.73 0.43 -4.44
CA VAL A 403 -11.78 0.84 -5.47
C VAL A 403 -10.81 1.81 -4.83
N VAL A 404 -9.52 1.58 -5.03
CA VAL A 404 -8.45 2.44 -4.55
C VAL A 404 -7.64 2.89 -5.76
N SER A 405 -7.48 4.18 -5.94
CA SER A 405 -6.55 4.75 -6.93
C SER A 405 -5.21 5.01 -6.24
N SER A 406 -4.14 4.87 -6.99
CA SER A 406 -2.78 5.13 -6.53
C SER A 406 -2.06 5.93 -7.61
N GLU A 407 -1.47 7.06 -7.26
CA GLU A 407 -1.09 8.08 -8.23
C GLU A 407 0.33 7.94 -8.77
N GLU A 408 1.27 7.49 -7.95
CA GLU A 408 2.70 7.54 -8.23
C GLU A 408 3.05 6.81 -9.53
N ASP A 409 3.70 7.51 -10.45
CA ASP A 409 4.19 6.97 -11.74
C ASP A 409 5.64 7.39 -11.99
N ASP A 410 6.57 6.48 -11.66
CA ASP A 410 7.94 6.53 -12.16
C ASP A 410 8.22 5.32 -13.05
N ALA A 411 8.01 5.55 -14.34
CA ALA A 411 8.29 4.64 -15.43
C ALA A 411 9.70 4.02 -15.41
N SER A 412 10.69 4.79 -14.95
CA SER A 412 12.10 4.45 -15.07
C SER A 412 12.51 3.32 -14.12
N ILE A 413 11.78 3.17 -13.02
CA ILE A 413 11.95 2.12 -12.00
C ILE A 413 10.75 1.17 -11.93
N GLY A 414 9.77 1.34 -12.83
CA GLY A 414 8.62 0.44 -12.98
C GLY A 414 7.51 0.65 -11.96
N ILE A 415 7.49 1.79 -11.27
CA ILE A 415 6.33 2.26 -10.50
C ILE A 415 5.33 2.84 -11.48
N ARG A 416 4.04 2.58 -11.26
CA ARG A 416 2.96 2.97 -12.15
C ARG A 416 1.73 3.38 -11.38
N GLY A 417 1.03 4.40 -11.87
CA GLY A 417 -0.30 4.73 -11.39
C GLY A 417 -1.23 3.53 -11.56
N THR A 418 -2.06 3.22 -10.57
CA THR A 418 -2.96 2.07 -10.63
C THR A 418 -4.37 2.35 -10.11
N VAL A 419 -5.32 1.55 -10.60
CA VAL A 419 -6.64 1.37 -10.01
C VAL A 419 -6.75 -0.06 -9.49
N GLN A 420 -6.91 -0.21 -8.19
CA GLN A 420 -7.06 -1.50 -7.52
C GLN A 420 -8.51 -1.73 -7.12
N VAL A 421 -9.00 -2.96 -7.32
CA VAL A 421 -10.37 -3.35 -6.97
C VAL A 421 -10.34 -4.45 -5.92
N TYR A 422 -11.03 -4.24 -4.81
CA TYR A 422 -11.18 -5.18 -3.71
C TYR A 422 -12.61 -5.68 -3.60
N GLY A 423 -12.81 -6.98 -3.43
CA GLY A 423 -14.12 -7.61 -3.24
C GLY A 423 -14.40 -7.97 -1.79
N PHE A 424 -15.62 -7.73 -1.34
CA PHE A 424 -16.10 -8.14 -0.01
C PHE A 424 -16.61 -9.58 -0.03
N GLY A 425 -16.09 -10.43 0.86
CA GLY A 425 -16.44 -11.84 0.87
C GLY A 425 -15.76 -12.64 1.98
N ALA A 426 -15.45 -13.91 1.67
CA ALA A 426 -14.78 -14.79 2.62
C ALA A 426 -13.31 -14.40 2.81
N ALA A 427 -12.81 -14.58 4.03
CA ALA A 427 -11.40 -14.44 4.38
C ALA A 427 -10.51 -15.23 3.42
N ARG A 428 -9.48 -14.55 2.90
CA ARG A 428 -8.35 -15.15 2.18
C ARG A 428 -7.08 -14.95 3.00
N ASN A 429 -5.96 -15.48 2.50
CA ASN A 429 -4.66 -15.60 3.17
C ASN A 429 -4.31 -14.41 4.08
N THR A 430 -3.71 -14.72 5.24
CA THR A 430 -3.22 -13.73 6.19
C THR A 430 -1.91 -13.14 5.69
N GLN A 431 -1.79 -11.82 5.78
CA GLN A 431 -0.51 -11.13 5.57
C GLN A 431 0.50 -11.51 6.65
N LEU A 432 1.78 -11.38 6.29
CA LEU A 432 2.85 -11.42 7.25
C LEU A 432 2.66 -10.26 8.24
N HIS A 433 2.82 -10.52 9.53
CA HIS A 433 2.74 -9.49 10.57
C HIS A 433 3.68 -9.82 11.71
N SER A 434 3.96 -8.83 12.54
CA SER A 434 4.70 -8.98 13.78
C SER A 434 3.79 -9.01 15.00
N VAL A 435 4.35 -9.24 16.18
CA VAL A 435 3.64 -9.11 17.46
C VAL A 435 4.48 -8.34 18.44
N ARG A 436 3.85 -7.75 19.46
CA ARG A 436 4.53 -6.94 20.50
C ARG A 436 5.23 -5.72 19.91
N ASP A 437 4.57 -5.07 18.95
CA ASP A 437 5.05 -3.85 18.29
C ASP A 437 6.49 -4.01 17.75
N LEU A 438 6.83 -5.20 17.26
CA LEU A 438 8.16 -5.47 16.69
C LEU A 438 8.23 -4.89 15.28
N PRO A 439 9.02 -3.84 15.03
CA PRO A 439 9.10 -3.27 13.70
C PRO A 439 9.88 -4.17 12.77
N PHE A 440 9.40 -4.28 11.54
CA PHE A 440 10.12 -4.91 10.45
C PHE A 440 9.78 -4.24 9.13
N GLY A 441 10.63 -4.55 8.16
CA GLY A 441 10.56 -4.27 6.74
C GLY A 441 11.77 -5.02 6.15
N THR A 442 11.99 -4.90 4.85
CA THR A 442 13.21 -5.39 4.19
C THR A 442 13.67 -6.79 4.59
N LEU A 443 12.84 -7.80 4.28
CA LEU A 443 13.16 -9.18 4.58
C LEU A 443 14.07 -9.79 3.50
N SER A 444 15.35 -9.51 3.60
CA SER A 444 16.32 -9.71 2.52
C SER A 444 16.89 -11.13 2.45
N ALA A 445 16.51 -12.03 3.37
CA ALA A 445 16.87 -13.44 3.30
C ALA A 445 15.91 -14.34 4.09
N LEU A 446 15.99 -15.66 3.90
CA LEU A 446 15.24 -16.61 4.72
C LEU A 446 16.06 -17.85 5.07
N SER A 447 16.05 -18.25 6.35
CA SER A 447 16.73 -19.46 6.79
C SER A 447 15.89 -20.30 7.74
N ALA A 448 16.00 -21.62 7.63
CA ALA A 448 15.39 -22.53 8.60
C ALA A 448 16.20 -22.57 9.90
N VAL A 449 15.52 -22.57 11.04
CA VAL A 449 16.19 -22.69 12.34
C VAL A 449 16.50 -24.18 12.61
N PRO A 450 17.76 -24.60 12.74
CA PRO A 450 18.12 -26.01 12.94
C PRO A 450 17.40 -26.64 14.15
N GLY A 451 16.83 -27.82 13.93
CA GLY A 451 16.10 -28.56 14.99
C GLY A 451 14.71 -28.00 15.33
N ARG A 452 14.23 -26.98 14.63
CA ARG A 452 12.89 -26.39 14.86
C ARG A 452 12.01 -26.58 13.64
N ARG A 453 10.91 -27.32 13.81
CA ARG A 453 10.02 -27.73 12.72
C ARG A 453 9.41 -26.56 11.95
N ASP A 454 8.82 -25.60 12.67
CA ASP A 454 7.99 -24.54 12.09
C ASP A 454 8.59 -23.14 12.37
N ARG A 455 9.93 -23.02 12.35
CA ARG A 455 10.65 -21.78 12.64
C ARG A 455 11.67 -21.44 11.57
N LEU A 456 11.62 -20.17 11.18
CA LEU A 456 12.52 -19.54 10.23
C LEU A 456 13.13 -18.30 10.89
N VAL A 457 14.18 -17.77 10.26
CA VAL A 457 14.71 -16.44 10.54
C VAL A 457 14.89 -15.69 9.23
N SER A 458 14.82 -14.36 9.30
CA SER A 458 15.16 -13.42 8.23
C SER A 458 16.12 -12.36 8.80
N VAL A 459 16.59 -11.45 7.96
CA VAL A 459 17.50 -10.36 8.33
C VAL A 459 17.03 -9.08 7.65
N THR A 460 17.21 -7.94 8.31
CA THR A 460 17.02 -6.61 7.72
C THR A 460 18.25 -6.24 6.87
N ASP A 461 18.04 -5.61 5.72
CA ASP A 461 19.10 -4.97 4.92
C ASP A 461 19.56 -3.62 5.53
N SER A 462 20.24 -2.82 4.71
CA SER A 462 20.74 -1.50 5.06
C SER A 462 19.67 -0.40 5.19
N ALA A 463 18.40 -0.66 4.87
CA ALA A 463 17.32 0.28 5.18
C ALA A 463 17.09 0.43 6.69
N TYR A 464 17.61 -0.51 7.50
CA TYR A 464 17.60 -0.40 8.96
C TYR A 464 18.99 -0.56 9.56
N SER A 465 19.29 0.25 10.57
CA SER A 465 20.56 0.18 11.31
C SER A 465 20.32 0.32 12.80
N PRO A 466 20.73 -0.62 13.66
CA PRO A 466 21.60 -1.76 13.39
C PRO A 466 20.88 -2.89 12.65
N THR A 467 21.66 -3.80 12.05
CA THR A 467 21.13 -5.03 11.44
C THR A 467 20.45 -5.88 12.51
N ARG A 468 19.27 -6.41 12.17
CA ARG A 468 18.48 -7.27 13.06
C ARG A 468 18.17 -8.59 12.38
N ILE A 469 18.35 -9.69 13.12
CA ILE A 469 17.86 -11.01 12.71
C ILE A 469 16.47 -11.19 13.30
N LEU A 470 15.47 -11.38 12.44
CA LEU A 470 14.07 -11.49 12.80
C LEU A 470 13.65 -12.96 12.83
N GLY A 471 13.03 -13.39 13.93
CA GLY A 471 12.48 -14.74 14.05
C GLY A 471 11.03 -14.78 13.60
N LEU A 472 10.71 -15.67 12.65
CA LEU A 472 9.34 -15.87 12.17
C LEU A 472 8.87 -17.33 12.25
N SER A 473 7.56 -17.50 12.41
CA SER A 473 6.89 -18.80 12.23
C SER A 473 6.57 -19.06 10.76
N THR A 474 6.39 -20.34 10.40
CA THR A 474 5.93 -20.73 9.05
C THR A 474 4.48 -20.31 8.74
N ASN A 475 3.78 -19.69 9.68
CA ASN A 475 2.47 -19.09 9.48
C ASN A 475 2.55 -17.56 9.24
N GLY A 476 3.76 -17.01 9.08
CA GLY A 476 3.97 -15.60 8.76
C GLY A 476 3.84 -14.65 9.96
N VAL A 477 4.27 -15.10 11.15
CA VAL A 477 4.29 -14.27 12.36
C VAL A 477 5.73 -14.00 12.78
N ILE A 478 6.16 -12.74 12.76
CA ILE A 478 7.43 -12.26 13.33
C ILE A 478 7.23 -12.04 14.83
N ASP A 479 8.04 -12.71 15.65
CA ASP A 479 7.87 -12.67 17.11
C ASP A 479 9.17 -12.47 17.88
N SER A 480 10.29 -12.32 17.20
CA SER A 480 11.55 -12.08 17.89
C SER A 480 12.49 -11.31 17.00
N GLN A 481 13.39 -10.57 17.64
CA GLN A 481 14.51 -9.92 16.97
C GLN A 481 15.79 -10.12 17.77
N LEU A 482 16.91 -10.12 17.08
CA LEU A 482 18.25 -10.19 17.64
C LEU A 482 19.11 -9.13 16.95
N THR A 483 19.55 -8.13 17.71
CA THR A 483 20.46 -7.08 17.21
C THR A 483 21.85 -7.67 16.97
N VAL A 484 22.41 -7.40 15.79
CA VAL A 484 23.79 -7.76 15.47
C VAL A 484 24.74 -6.79 16.17
N THR A 485 25.78 -7.31 16.81
CA THR A 485 26.75 -6.50 17.55
C THR A 485 28.19 -6.81 17.16
N LYS A 486 29.05 -5.81 17.20
CA LYS A 486 30.51 -5.94 17.03
C LYS A 486 31.21 -5.30 18.20
N ASN A 487 32.06 -6.06 18.88
CA ASN A 487 32.76 -5.62 20.10
C ASN A 487 31.82 -5.12 21.22
N GLY A 488 30.60 -5.66 21.28
CA GLY A 488 29.58 -5.28 22.27
C GLY A 488 28.65 -4.15 21.85
N GLU A 489 28.93 -3.47 20.73
CA GLU A 489 28.13 -2.35 20.22
C GLU A 489 27.26 -2.80 19.03
N PRO A 490 26.02 -2.27 18.87
CA PRO A 490 25.21 -2.52 17.68
C PRO A 490 25.92 -2.09 16.39
N ILE A 491 25.71 -2.83 15.30
CA ILE A 491 26.31 -2.55 13.99
C ILE A 491 25.32 -2.75 12.85
N GLY A 492 25.38 -1.87 11.85
CA GLY A 492 24.65 -1.97 10.59
C GLY A 492 25.52 -2.61 9.50
N TYR A 493 24.95 -3.59 8.82
CA TYR A 493 25.42 -4.26 7.62
C TYR A 493 24.31 -4.24 6.57
N ASP A 494 24.71 -4.19 5.31
CA ASP A 494 23.83 -4.42 4.17
C ASP A 494 23.68 -5.92 3.95
N ALA A 495 22.86 -6.57 4.77
CA ALA A 495 22.82 -8.03 4.88
C ALA A 495 21.80 -8.63 3.90
N GLU A 496 22.30 -9.14 2.76
CA GLU A 496 21.50 -9.71 1.67
C GLU A 496 21.44 -11.25 1.71
N GLY A 497 21.96 -11.87 2.77
CA GLY A 497 21.89 -13.31 2.93
C GLY A 497 22.05 -13.73 4.38
N LEU A 498 21.29 -14.74 4.80
CA LEU A 498 21.33 -15.29 6.16
C LEU A 498 21.26 -16.82 6.15
N VAL A 499 22.15 -17.48 6.91
CA VAL A 499 21.95 -18.89 7.29
C VAL A 499 22.14 -19.12 8.79
N ALA A 500 21.14 -19.75 9.41
CA ALA A 500 21.24 -20.23 10.79
C ALA A 500 22.06 -21.51 10.87
N ARG A 501 23.11 -21.50 11.70
CA ARG A 501 24.14 -22.55 11.73
C ARG A 501 23.73 -23.73 12.60
N LYS A 502 24.06 -24.95 12.17
CA LYS A 502 23.78 -26.19 12.94
C LYS A 502 24.51 -26.22 14.29
N THR A 503 25.64 -25.53 14.37
CA THR A 503 26.46 -25.41 15.60
C THR A 503 26.07 -24.22 16.48
N GLY A 504 25.04 -23.46 16.09
CA GLY A 504 24.60 -22.23 16.74
C GLY A 504 25.22 -20.98 16.12
N GLY A 505 24.49 -19.86 16.20
CA GLY A 505 24.85 -18.62 15.52
C GLY A 505 24.44 -18.60 14.05
N TYR A 506 25.03 -17.67 13.30
CA TYR A 506 24.60 -17.32 11.96
C TYR A 506 25.79 -17.03 11.04
N TRP A 507 25.58 -17.15 9.74
CA TRP A 507 26.39 -16.47 8.73
C TRP A 507 25.53 -15.41 8.06
N LEU A 508 26.14 -14.26 7.79
CA LEU A 508 25.58 -13.23 6.92
C LEU A 508 26.43 -13.10 5.66
N ALA A 509 25.77 -12.99 4.51
CA ALA A 509 26.36 -12.37 3.34
C ALA A 509 26.05 -10.88 3.38
N VAL A 510 27.07 -10.05 3.25
CA VAL A 510 26.97 -8.60 3.34
C VAL A 510 27.43 -7.98 2.04
N GLU A 511 26.53 -7.22 1.41
CA GLU A 511 26.84 -6.42 0.24
C GLU A 511 27.76 -5.26 0.61
N GLY A 512 28.76 -5.04 -0.25
CA GLY A 512 29.69 -3.94 -0.14
C GLY A 512 29.50 -2.91 -1.24
N SER A 513 29.54 -1.63 -0.87
CA SER A 513 29.44 -0.49 -1.78
C SER A 513 30.78 0.19 -2.09
N SER A 514 31.86 -0.16 -1.37
CA SER A 514 33.19 0.44 -1.59
C SER A 514 34.31 -0.36 -0.93
N THR A 515 35.56 0.06 -1.11
CA THR A 515 36.69 -0.51 -0.36
C THR A 515 36.62 -0.23 1.15
N LYS A 516 35.85 0.78 1.57
CA LYS A 516 35.63 1.10 3.00
C LYS A 516 34.44 0.33 3.60
N LYS A 517 33.49 -0.07 2.76
CA LYS A 517 32.37 -0.98 3.07
C LYS A 517 32.45 -2.18 2.13
N PRO A 518 33.42 -3.09 2.33
CA PRO A 518 33.67 -4.19 1.41
C PRO A 518 32.57 -5.25 1.52
N ASN A 519 32.50 -6.10 0.49
CA ASN A 519 31.71 -7.33 0.54
C ASN A 519 32.30 -8.27 1.59
N LEU A 520 31.47 -8.79 2.49
CA LEU A 520 31.90 -9.59 3.64
C LEU A 520 31.02 -10.83 3.82
N LEU A 521 31.68 -11.94 4.13
CA LEU A 521 31.03 -13.05 4.83
C LEU A 521 31.26 -12.86 6.33
N VAL A 522 30.18 -12.73 7.11
CA VAL A 522 30.26 -12.41 8.54
C VAL A 522 29.77 -13.59 9.38
N ARG A 523 30.62 -14.07 10.29
CA ARG A 523 30.24 -15.11 11.26
C ARG A 523 29.72 -14.48 12.53
N LEU A 524 28.51 -14.86 12.93
CA LEU A 524 27.93 -14.49 14.22
C LEU A 524 27.87 -15.69 15.16
N ASN A 525 28.00 -15.42 16.46
CA ASN A 525 27.63 -16.40 17.48
C ASN A 525 26.10 -16.40 17.72
N ALA A 526 25.60 -17.25 18.62
CA ALA A 526 24.18 -17.38 18.90
C ALA A 526 23.52 -16.12 19.52
N ALA A 527 24.32 -15.20 20.06
CA ALA A 527 23.87 -13.92 20.61
C ALA A 527 23.98 -12.78 19.58
N GLY A 528 24.23 -13.09 18.30
CA GLY A 528 24.32 -12.08 17.25
C GLY A 528 25.64 -11.29 17.26
N ALA A 529 26.62 -11.69 18.09
CA ALA A 529 27.90 -10.99 18.16
C ALA A 529 28.85 -11.49 17.05
N VAL A 530 29.39 -10.54 16.30
CA VAL A 530 30.38 -10.74 15.24
C VAL A 530 31.61 -11.42 15.83
N GLN A 531 31.95 -12.58 15.25
CA GLN A 531 33.14 -13.37 15.59
C GLN A 531 34.23 -13.22 14.54
N GLU A 532 33.83 -13.05 13.27
CA GLU A 532 34.74 -13.02 12.13
C GLU A 532 34.10 -12.27 10.97
N GLU A 533 34.89 -11.44 10.28
CA GLU A 533 34.53 -10.77 9.03
C GLU A 533 35.52 -11.22 7.97
N ILE A 534 35.02 -11.85 6.91
CA ILE A 534 35.84 -12.52 5.91
C ILE A 534 35.63 -11.80 4.58
N PRO A 535 36.65 -11.08 4.07
CA PRO A 535 36.54 -10.46 2.76
C PRO A 535 36.56 -11.50 1.64
N LEU A 536 36.04 -11.10 0.49
CA LEU A 536 36.28 -11.81 -0.77
C LEU A 536 37.78 -11.90 -1.08
N SER A 537 38.17 -12.88 -1.91
CA SER A 537 39.53 -12.91 -2.45
C SER A 537 39.83 -11.63 -3.23
N ALA A 538 41.06 -11.11 -3.15
CA ALA A 538 41.40 -9.78 -3.64
C ALA A 538 41.07 -9.56 -5.13
N ASP A 539 41.19 -10.60 -5.94
CA ASP A 539 40.83 -10.58 -7.36
C ASP A 539 39.33 -10.38 -7.59
N VAL A 540 38.48 -11.01 -6.76
CA VAL A 540 37.02 -10.89 -6.84
C VAL A 540 36.55 -9.60 -6.20
N ALA A 541 37.10 -9.23 -5.04
CA ALA A 541 36.81 -7.97 -4.38
C ALA A 541 37.09 -6.76 -5.28
N ALA A 542 38.11 -6.83 -6.14
CA ALA A 542 38.42 -5.78 -7.11
C ALA A 542 37.45 -5.73 -8.31
N ALA A 543 36.73 -6.82 -8.57
CA ALA A 543 35.83 -6.96 -9.73
C ALA A 543 34.34 -6.79 -9.37
N VAL A 544 33.97 -6.95 -8.10
CA VAL A 544 32.63 -6.69 -7.55
C VAL A 544 32.61 -5.25 -7.00
N THR A 545 31.98 -4.32 -7.70
CA THR A 545 31.99 -2.89 -7.33
C THR A 545 30.73 -2.44 -6.61
N THR A 546 29.58 -2.83 -7.16
CA THR A 546 28.21 -2.61 -6.69
C THR A 546 27.47 -3.88 -7.12
N ASN A 547 26.45 -4.36 -6.41
CA ASN A 547 25.76 -5.65 -6.64
C ASN A 547 26.59 -6.85 -6.11
N GLY A 548 26.64 -6.93 -4.79
CA GLY A 548 27.60 -7.67 -3.98
C GLY A 548 27.29 -9.13 -3.67
N LEU A 549 27.63 -9.52 -2.45
CA LEU A 549 27.29 -10.82 -1.89
C LEU A 549 25.81 -10.86 -1.50
N GLU A 550 25.17 -11.93 -1.91
CA GLU A 550 23.75 -12.25 -1.72
C GLU A 550 23.66 -13.58 -0.95
N GLY A 551 22.52 -14.25 -1.03
CA GLY A 551 22.26 -15.62 -0.59
C GLY A 551 23.43 -16.48 -0.10
N VAL A 552 23.29 -17.02 1.11
CA VAL A 552 24.36 -17.76 1.82
C VAL A 552 23.88 -19.11 2.34
N ALA A 553 24.71 -20.14 2.22
CA ALA A 553 24.42 -21.49 2.70
C ALA A 553 25.60 -22.13 3.43
N GLU A 554 25.35 -23.04 4.39
CA GLU A 554 26.38 -23.78 5.13
C GLU A 554 26.27 -25.29 4.86
N VAL A 555 27.36 -25.91 4.40
CA VAL A 555 27.47 -27.37 4.22
C VAL A 555 28.81 -27.85 4.80
N GLY A 556 28.75 -28.59 5.91
CA GLY A 556 29.94 -29.13 6.56
C GLY A 556 30.87 -28.00 7.04
N THR A 557 32.10 -27.98 6.52
CA THR A 557 33.09 -26.93 6.80
C THR A 557 33.12 -25.83 5.73
N SER A 558 32.18 -25.84 4.79
CA SER A 558 32.11 -24.88 3.71
C SER A 558 30.93 -23.93 3.88
N VAL A 559 31.18 -22.66 3.60
CA VAL A 559 30.15 -21.63 3.47
C VAL A 559 30.10 -21.20 2.02
N TRP A 560 28.89 -21.11 1.49
CA TRP A 560 28.62 -20.82 0.10
C TRP A 560 27.90 -19.50 -0.02
N VAL A 561 28.22 -18.73 -1.06
CA VAL A 561 27.63 -17.42 -1.31
C VAL A 561 27.30 -17.25 -2.79
N ALA A 562 26.27 -16.49 -3.11
CA ALA A 562 25.99 -16.01 -4.44
C ALA A 562 26.55 -14.58 -4.63
N VAL A 563 26.99 -14.27 -5.85
CA VAL A 563 27.26 -12.88 -6.28
C VAL A 563 26.11 -12.45 -7.17
N GLN A 564 25.47 -11.33 -6.84
CA GLN A 564 24.20 -10.91 -7.44
C GLN A 564 24.27 -10.78 -8.95
N ARG A 565 25.39 -10.24 -9.46
CA ARG A 565 25.56 -9.91 -10.88
C ARG A 565 26.87 -10.43 -11.44
N ALA A 566 26.92 -10.46 -12.78
CA ALA A 566 28.13 -10.76 -13.51
C ALA A 566 29.24 -9.78 -13.17
N ILE A 567 30.44 -10.30 -12.92
CA ILE A 567 31.61 -9.48 -12.60
C ILE A 567 32.50 -9.28 -13.82
N LYS A 568 33.30 -8.21 -13.80
CA LYS A 568 34.17 -7.88 -14.92
C LYS A 568 35.20 -8.99 -15.18
N GLY A 569 35.23 -9.51 -16.41
CA GLY A 569 36.18 -10.52 -16.87
C GLY A 569 35.61 -11.93 -16.95
N ASP A 570 34.44 -12.18 -16.36
CA ASP A 570 33.71 -13.44 -16.52
C ASP A 570 32.95 -13.49 -17.86
N PRO A 571 32.57 -14.68 -18.34
CA PRO A 571 31.68 -14.81 -19.50
C PRO A 571 30.39 -14.01 -19.31
N ALA A 572 29.86 -13.46 -20.41
CA ALA A 572 28.59 -12.76 -20.38
C ALA A 572 27.46 -13.66 -19.82
N ASN A 573 26.53 -13.05 -19.08
CA ASN A 573 25.38 -13.73 -18.46
C ASN A 573 25.78 -14.87 -17.53
N THR A 574 26.89 -14.70 -16.82
CA THR A 574 27.28 -15.62 -15.77
C THR A 574 27.52 -14.88 -14.46
N ASN A 575 27.08 -15.50 -13.38
CA ASN A 575 27.28 -15.07 -12.01
C ASN A 575 28.30 -15.99 -11.35
N ARG A 576 28.79 -15.60 -10.17
CA ARG A 576 29.66 -16.45 -9.37
C ARG A 576 28.91 -17.09 -8.20
N ILE A 577 29.22 -18.36 -7.98
CA ILE A 577 28.93 -19.06 -6.72
C ILE A 577 30.27 -19.31 -6.03
N GLY A 578 30.43 -18.74 -4.85
CA GLY A 578 31.65 -18.84 -4.05
C GLY A 578 31.53 -19.92 -2.99
N ARG A 579 32.62 -20.67 -2.77
CA ARG A 579 32.81 -21.55 -1.63
C ARG A 579 34.00 -21.07 -0.80
N TYR A 580 33.72 -20.71 0.43
CA TYR A 580 34.72 -20.47 1.46
C TYR A 580 34.91 -21.72 2.32
N ASP A 581 36.14 -22.24 2.39
CA ASP A 581 36.49 -23.32 3.31
C ASP A 581 36.92 -22.73 4.66
N THR A 582 36.17 -23.04 5.71
CA THR A 582 36.39 -22.50 7.06
C THR A 582 37.59 -23.10 7.79
N VAL A 583 38.18 -24.18 7.27
CA VAL A 583 39.38 -24.83 7.83
C VAL A 583 40.63 -24.24 7.19
N THR A 584 40.66 -24.10 5.87
CA THR A 584 41.84 -23.58 5.15
C THR A 584 41.82 -22.06 4.97
N GLY A 585 40.67 -21.43 5.10
CA GLY A 585 40.48 -20.00 4.89
C GLY A 585 40.53 -19.59 3.41
N THR A 586 40.21 -20.50 2.49
CA THR A 586 40.38 -20.28 1.04
C THR A 586 39.05 -20.20 0.30
N TRP A 587 38.97 -19.26 -0.64
CA TRP A 587 37.87 -19.15 -1.60
C TRP A 587 38.11 -20.04 -2.83
N SER A 588 37.03 -20.60 -3.35
CA SER A 588 36.96 -21.28 -4.66
C SER A 588 35.65 -20.90 -5.34
N TRP A 589 35.63 -20.87 -6.67
CA TRP A 589 34.54 -20.24 -7.43
C TRP A 589 33.99 -21.17 -8.51
N LEU A 590 32.70 -21.03 -8.78
CA LEU A 590 31.98 -21.64 -9.89
C LEU A 590 31.30 -20.54 -10.70
N LEU A 591 31.09 -20.77 -12.00
CA LEU A 591 30.24 -19.93 -12.84
C LEU A 591 28.82 -20.49 -12.86
N TYR A 592 27.84 -19.64 -12.64
CA TYR A 592 26.41 -19.96 -12.76
C TYR A 592 25.84 -19.25 -13.99
N PRO A 593 25.24 -19.95 -14.96
CA PRO A 593 24.63 -19.31 -16.13
C PRO A 593 23.29 -18.66 -15.76
N ALA A 594 23.17 -17.34 -15.88
CA ALA A 594 21.95 -16.58 -15.62
C ALA A 594 21.07 -16.47 -16.89
N ASP A 595 19.75 -16.46 -16.71
CA ASP A 595 18.79 -16.19 -17.76
C ASP A 595 18.85 -14.70 -18.14
N LEU A 596 18.56 -14.41 -19.41
CA LEU A 596 18.44 -13.04 -19.88
C LEU A 596 17.03 -12.50 -19.66
N ALA A 597 16.91 -11.43 -18.88
CA ALA A 597 15.69 -10.66 -18.79
C ALA A 597 15.44 -9.90 -20.12
N PRO A 598 14.19 -9.84 -20.62
CA PRO A 598 13.86 -9.04 -21.81
C PRO A 598 14.08 -7.54 -21.59
N VAL A 599 13.89 -7.07 -20.35
CA VAL A 599 14.07 -5.69 -19.91
C VAL A 599 14.90 -5.71 -18.63
N GLY A 600 15.78 -4.73 -18.46
CA GLY A 600 16.62 -4.63 -17.27
C GLY A 600 17.71 -5.70 -17.20
N TRP A 601 17.89 -6.29 -16.02
CA TRP A 601 18.92 -7.29 -15.75
C TRP A 601 18.38 -8.42 -14.87
N SER A 602 19.05 -9.57 -14.92
CA SER A 602 18.82 -10.71 -14.02
C SER A 602 19.97 -10.89 -13.04
N GLY A 603 19.66 -11.31 -11.83
CA GLY A 603 20.63 -11.60 -10.79
C GLY A 603 20.20 -12.74 -9.87
N LEU A 604 21.08 -13.06 -8.92
CA LEU A 604 20.86 -14.07 -7.89
C LEU A 604 20.60 -13.38 -6.57
N SER A 605 19.63 -13.89 -5.81
CA SER A 605 19.17 -13.29 -4.56
C SER A 605 19.40 -14.20 -3.35
N GLU A 606 19.17 -15.51 -3.50
CA GLU A 606 19.24 -16.44 -2.37
C GLU A 606 19.97 -17.73 -2.74
N LEU A 607 20.56 -18.39 -1.75
CA LEU A 607 21.21 -19.69 -1.89
C LEU A 607 20.84 -20.63 -0.74
N VAL A 608 20.29 -21.80 -1.07
CA VAL A 608 19.88 -22.82 -0.10
C VAL A 608 20.59 -24.13 -0.39
N ALA A 609 21.23 -24.72 0.63
CA ALA A 609 21.73 -26.09 0.52
C ALA A 609 20.55 -27.09 0.57
N VAL A 610 20.32 -27.80 -0.53
CA VAL A 610 19.31 -28.87 -0.60
C VAL A 610 19.88 -30.15 0.05
N ASP A 611 21.12 -30.46 -0.31
CA ASP A 611 21.91 -31.51 0.32
C ASP A 611 23.40 -31.13 0.34
N ALA A 612 24.31 -32.11 0.37
CA ALA A 612 25.75 -31.88 0.44
C ALA A 612 26.35 -31.35 -0.87
N ASP A 613 25.75 -31.71 -2.02
CA ASP A 613 26.30 -31.45 -3.35
C ASP A 613 25.31 -30.68 -4.25
N THR A 614 24.06 -30.49 -3.84
CA THR A 614 23.04 -29.76 -4.60
C THR A 614 22.57 -28.52 -3.85
N PHE A 615 22.50 -27.40 -4.57
CA PHE A 615 22.01 -26.11 -4.08
C PHE A 615 20.80 -25.66 -4.87
N ALA A 616 19.90 -24.94 -4.21
CA ALA A 616 18.85 -24.17 -4.82
C ALA A 616 19.18 -22.68 -4.77
N VAL A 617 18.75 -21.92 -5.76
CA VAL A 617 19.05 -20.50 -5.89
C VAL A 617 17.81 -19.75 -6.38
N ILE A 618 17.55 -18.56 -5.84
CA ILE A 618 16.60 -17.63 -6.46
C ILE A 618 17.35 -16.86 -7.54
N GLU A 619 16.79 -16.90 -8.75
CA GLU A 619 17.18 -16.07 -9.87
C GLU A 619 16.00 -15.17 -10.25
N ARG A 620 16.23 -13.86 -10.28
CA ARG A 620 15.20 -12.86 -10.56
C ARG A 620 15.67 -11.79 -11.52
N ASP A 621 14.74 -11.18 -12.24
CA ASP A 621 14.97 -9.88 -12.87
C ASP A 621 14.75 -8.72 -11.89
N ASN A 622 15.24 -7.54 -12.25
CA ASN A 622 15.00 -6.30 -11.51
C ASN A 622 13.70 -5.58 -11.93
N GLN A 623 12.73 -6.35 -12.45
CA GLN A 623 11.49 -5.84 -12.99
C GLN A 623 10.33 -6.17 -12.06
N ARG A 624 9.31 -5.30 -12.07
CA ARG A 624 8.11 -5.37 -11.23
C ARG A 624 6.83 -5.32 -12.08
N GLY A 625 5.68 -5.58 -11.46
CA GLY A 625 4.37 -5.47 -12.09
C GLY A 625 4.22 -6.28 -13.38
N THR A 626 3.81 -5.60 -14.45
CA THR A 626 3.57 -6.19 -15.77
C THR A 626 4.87 -6.53 -16.53
N GLN A 627 6.00 -5.92 -16.16
CA GLN A 627 7.30 -6.16 -16.79
C GLN A 627 8.08 -7.32 -16.13
N ALA A 628 7.72 -7.73 -14.91
CA ALA A 628 8.32 -8.88 -14.23
C ALA A 628 8.20 -10.17 -15.07
N SER A 629 9.34 -10.77 -15.38
CA SER A 629 9.48 -11.88 -16.33
C SER A 629 10.26 -13.08 -15.78
N ILE A 630 11.13 -12.85 -14.80
CA ILE A 630 11.96 -13.87 -14.15
C ILE A 630 11.83 -13.71 -12.64
N LYS A 631 11.17 -14.67 -11.99
CA LYS A 631 11.21 -14.91 -10.54
C LYS A 631 11.24 -16.42 -10.33
N ARG A 632 12.42 -17.04 -10.35
CA ARG A 632 12.57 -18.50 -10.50
C ARG A 632 13.45 -19.10 -9.42
N ILE A 633 13.14 -20.34 -9.08
CA ILE A 633 13.98 -21.20 -8.25
C ILE A 633 14.62 -22.24 -9.17
N TYR A 634 15.94 -22.26 -9.17
CA TYR A 634 16.75 -23.26 -9.86
C TYR A 634 17.45 -24.16 -8.85
N THR A 635 17.86 -25.35 -9.28
CA THR A 635 18.88 -26.14 -8.60
C THR A 635 20.10 -26.33 -9.47
N PHE A 636 21.27 -26.50 -8.87
CA PHE A 636 22.49 -26.90 -9.58
C PHE A 636 23.32 -27.83 -8.70
N ASP A 637 24.10 -28.70 -9.34
CA ASP A 637 24.99 -29.63 -8.65
C ASP A 637 26.42 -29.08 -8.64
N VAL A 638 27.10 -29.27 -7.52
CA VAL A 638 28.48 -28.86 -7.29
C VAL A 638 29.44 -30.00 -7.66
N PRO A 639 30.51 -29.73 -8.42
CA PRO A 639 31.56 -30.71 -8.66
C PRO A 639 32.27 -31.09 -7.35
N LYS A 640 32.51 -32.39 -7.13
CA LYS A 640 33.24 -32.89 -5.94
C LYS A 640 34.61 -32.23 -5.74
N SER A 641 35.27 -31.87 -6.83
CA SER A 641 36.54 -31.14 -6.86
C SER A 641 36.67 -30.41 -8.18
N TRP A 642 37.31 -29.24 -8.18
CA TRP A 642 37.59 -28.49 -9.39
C TRP A 642 38.84 -27.61 -9.25
N THR A 643 39.36 -27.18 -10.40
CA THR A 643 40.36 -26.11 -10.53
C THR A 643 39.81 -25.03 -11.45
N GLY A 644 40.28 -23.79 -11.29
CA GLY A 644 39.72 -22.65 -12.01
C GLY A 644 38.28 -22.36 -11.59
N THR A 645 37.47 -21.89 -12.54
CA THR A 645 36.08 -21.47 -12.32
C THR A 645 35.13 -22.16 -13.32
N PRO A 646 34.86 -23.47 -13.17
CA PRO A 646 34.00 -24.18 -14.11
C PRO A 646 32.55 -23.73 -14.01
N THR A 647 31.81 -23.88 -15.11
CA THR A 647 30.38 -23.56 -15.18
C THR A 647 29.51 -24.73 -14.71
N VAL A 648 28.57 -24.46 -13.81
CA VAL A 648 27.56 -25.44 -13.38
C VAL A 648 26.39 -25.54 -14.34
N THR A 649 25.69 -26.66 -14.31
CA THR A 649 24.42 -26.83 -15.02
C THR A 649 23.27 -26.61 -14.06
N LYS A 650 22.39 -25.65 -14.36
CA LYS A 650 21.18 -25.40 -13.59
C LYS A 650 19.97 -26.16 -14.13
N ARG A 651 18.99 -26.44 -13.27
CA ARG A 651 17.70 -27.09 -13.55
C ARG A 651 16.57 -26.28 -12.94
N LEU A 652 15.59 -25.87 -13.75
CA LEU A 652 14.43 -25.14 -13.25
C LEU A 652 13.62 -26.04 -12.30
N VAL A 653 13.36 -25.53 -11.09
CA VAL A 653 12.51 -26.20 -10.10
C VAL A 653 11.13 -25.55 -10.07
N LYS A 654 11.07 -24.22 -10.03
CA LYS A 654 9.80 -23.49 -9.92
C LYS A 654 9.89 -22.11 -10.57
N ASP A 655 8.89 -21.79 -11.38
CA ASP A 655 8.53 -20.40 -11.68
C ASP A 655 7.60 -19.89 -10.59
N VAL A 656 8.02 -18.84 -9.89
CA VAL A 656 7.34 -18.26 -8.72
C VAL A 656 6.37 -17.15 -9.15
N LEU A 657 6.47 -16.62 -10.37
CA LEU A 657 5.56 -15.57 -10.87
C LEU A 657 4.08 -15.90 -10.71
N PRO A 658 3.58 -17.12 -11.00
CA PRO A 658 2.17 -17.45 -10.78
C PRO A 658 1.73 -17.36 -9.32
N ALA A 659 2.65 -17.57 -8.37
CA ALA A 659 2.35 -17.43 -6.93
C ALA A 659 2.35 -15.96 -6.50
N LEU A 660 3.30 -15.16 -6.98
CA LEU A 660 3.33 -13.70 -6.73
C LEU A 660 2.14 -12.97 -7.36
N ARG A 661 1.56 -13.51 -8.44
CA ARG A 661 0.36 -12.95 -9.09
C ARG A 661 -0.95 -13.45 -8.48
N ALA A 662 -0.92 -14.34 -7.48
CA ALA A 662 -2.10 -15.09 -7.04
C ALA A 662 -3.15 -14.23 -6.31
N ASP A 663 -2.74 -13.12 -5.69
CA ASP A 663 -3.65 -12.14 -5.08
C ASP A 663 -4.04 -11.01 -6.05
N ASN A 664 -3.53 -11.03 -7.29
CA ASN A 664 -3.73 -10.00 -8.31
C ASN A 664 -3.12 -8.63 -7.94
N GLY A 665 -2.08 -8.63 -7.12
CA GLY A 665 -1.27 -7.47 -6.80
C GLY A 665 -0.24 -7.09 -7.85
N TRP A 666 0.52 -6.03 -7.55
CA TRP A 666 1.69 -5.65 -8.33
C TRP A 666 2.82 -6.59 -7.97
N VAL A 667 3.41 -7.26 -8.97
CA VAL A 667 4.51 -8.20 -8.73
C VAL A 667 5.71 -7.42 -8.19
N GLN A 668 6.25 -7.87 -7.06
CA GLN A 668 7.41 -7.29 -6.40
C GLN A 668 8.67 -7.45 -7.25
N ASP A 669 9.57 -6.47 -7.15
CA ASP A 669 10.90 -6.52 -7.77
C ASP A 669 11.75 -7.61 -7.12
N LYS A 670 11.82 -7.56 -5.80
CA LYS A 670 12.77 -8.29 -4.97
C LYS A 670 12.15 -9.55 -4.37
N LEU A 671 12.36 -10.71 -5.01
CA LEU A 671 12.14 -12.02 -4.39
C LEU A 671 13.48 -12.46 -3.76
N GLU A 672 13.65 -12.23 -2.45
CA GLU A 672 14.98 -12.31 -1.82
C GLU A 672 15.18 -13.51 -0.90
N GLY A 673 14.15 -13.99 -0.20
CA GLY A 673 14.33 -15.10 0.75
C GLY A 673 13.78 -16.42 0.25
N LEU A 674 14.49 -17.51 0.55
CA LEU A 674 14.10 -18.91 0.29
C LEU A 674 14.61 -19.83 1.40
N ALA A 675 13.75 -20.67 1.96
CA ALA A 675 14.17 -21.65 2.95
C ALA A 675 13.38 -22.96 2.86
N VAL A 676 14.02 -24.07 3.19
CA VAL A 676 13.34 -25.34 3.49
C VAL A 676 13.22 -25.48 5.01
N ALA A 677 12.02 -25.23 5.54
CA ALA A 677 11.78 -25.30 6.98
C ALA A 677 11.90 -26.73 7.52
N GLY A 678 12.04 -26.88 8.84
CA GLY A 678 12.12 -28.20 9.49
C GLY A 678 10.89 -29.09 9.31
N ASN A 679 9.77 -28.57 8.79
CA ASN A 679 8.58 -29.31 8.41
C ASN A 679 8.66 -29.90 6.98
N GLY A 680 9.77 -29.65 6.28
CA GLY A 680 10.07 -30.11 4.93
C GLY A 680 9.34 -29.35 3.83
N ARG A 681 8.79 -28.16 4.13
CA ARG A 681 8.17 -27.27 3.15
C ARG A 681 9.11 -26.12 2.81
N THR A 682 9.01 -25.64 1.59
CA THR A 682 9.77 -24.53 1.05
C THR A 682 8.97 -23.25 1.19
N TYR A 683 9.60 -22.23 1.73
CA TYR A 683 9.02 -20.90 1.92
C TYR A 683 9.85 -19.88 1.15
N ALA A 684 9.20 -18.82 0.66
CA ALA A 684 9.87 -17.69 0.05
C ALA A 684 9.30 -16.37 0.57
N VAL A 685 10.08 -15.30 0.52
CA VAL A 685 9.64 -13.97 0.93
C VAL A 685 10.18 -12.90 -0.02
N THR A 686 9.39 -11.86 -0.24
CA THR A 686 9.84 -10.67 -0.98
C THR A 686 10.38 -9.62 -0.02
N ASP A 687 11.32 -8.84 -0.51
CA ASP A 687 11.74 -7.60 0.13
C ASP A 687 10.80 -6.47 -0.34
N ASN A 688 10.39 -5.61 0.59
CA ASN A 688 9.52 -4.46 0.32
C ASN A 688 10.27 -3.12 0.40
N ASP A 689 11.59 -3.11 0.44
CA ASP A 689 12.46 -1.92 0.39
C ASP A 689 12.11 -0.86 1.45
N ALA A 690 11.63 -1.28 2.62
CA ALA A 690 11.12 -0.40 3.67
C ALA A 690 10.10 0.62 3.11
N ILE A 691 9.28 0.13 2.18
CA ILE A 691 8.27 0.84 1.40
C ILE A 691 8.77 2.03 0.57
N ASP A 692 10.09 2.18 0.46
CA ASP A 692 10.75 3.13 -0.43
C ASP A 692 10.63 2.61 -1.86
N ASP A 693 9.97 3.38 -2.73
CA ASP A 693 9.74 3.00 -4.13
C ASP A 693 9.10 1.61 -4.29
N ALA A 694 8.38 1.10 -3.29
CA ALA A 694 7.84 -0.27 -3.29
C ALA A 694 6.36 -0.31 -2.89
N THR A 695 5.67 -1.38 -3.28
CA THR A 695 4.27 -1.56 -2.84
C THR A 695 4.21 -1.86 -1.35
N GLY A 696 3.05 -1.65 -0.74
CA GLY A 696 2.90 -1.83 0.69
C GLY A 696 3.09 -3.26 1.18
N GLU A 697 3.12 -4.28 0.33
CA GLU A 697 3.10 -5.68 0.79
C GLU A 697 4.44 -6.42 0.72
N THR A 698 4.77 -7.08 1.83
CA THR A 698 5.71 -8.21 1.85
C THR A 698 4.97 -9.52 1.58
N VAL A 699 5.30 -10.21 0.49
CA VAL A 699 4.67 -11.47 0.11
C VAL A 699 5.42 -12.65 0.72
N PHE A 700 4.80 -13.32 1.70
CA PHE A 700 5.31 -14.56 2.30
C PHE A 700 4.60 -15.78 1.71
N LEU A 701 5.36 -16.63 1.01
CA LEU A 701 4.83 -17.77 0.25
C LEU A 701 5.16 -19.10 0.92
N ASP A 702 4.16 -19.98 1.02
CA ASP A 702 4.37 -21.41 1.22
C ASP A 702 4.31 -22.12 -0.15
N LEU A 703 5.46 -22.55 -0.64
CA LEU A 703 5.63 -23.19 -1.95
C LEU A 703 5.43 -24.72 -1.90
N GLY A 704 5.08 -25.27 -0.73
CA GLY A 704 4.88 -26.71 -0.54
C GLY A 704 6.18 -27.49 -0.42
N ARG A 705 6.14 -28.79 -0.68
CA ARG A 705 7.35 -29.65 -0.68
C ARG A 705 7.98 -29.59 -2.07
N LEU A 706 8.99 -28.73 -2.21
CA LEU A 706 9.58 -28.40 -3.51
C LEU A 706 11.01 -28.93 -3.66
N LEU A 707 11.83 -28.75 -2.63
CA LEU A 707 13.27 -29.02 -2.60
C LEU A 707 13.61 -30.27 -1.76
#